data_AF-A0A8H6LLB1-F1
#
_entry.id   AF-A0A8H6LLB1-F1
#
_cell.length_a   1.000
_cell.length_b   1.000
_cell.length_c   1.000
_cell.angle_alpha   90.00
_cell.angle_beta   90.00
_cell.angle_gamma   90.00
#
_symmetry.space_group_name_H-M   'P 1'
#
loop_
_entity.id
_entity.type
_entity.pdbx_description
1 polymer ?
#
loop_
_entity_poly.entity_id
_entity_poly.type
_entity_poly.pdbx_seq_one_letter_code
_entity_poly.pdbx_strand_id
1 'polypeptide(L)'
;MTCCGNRKKQVVGIADQKWEYINLRDFKSRGCGTVFAYIYLWLMLLVSVAVYVVDSFTAVNLLVFDRWSSKIDPAISFDVTKWIFSICIILSFINLAYEGFRAFRVIRRGNVAESYLDSLAVRWESIRLGSQGWKRFLVFAELTKSKEGAQYIALFTYFNFQAWIRVIICSGPRQVLNAFTLKSVYEAQLTPTADNVGESITGFFEKIKILAEEDYQQALILSGMCFTLVIWVFSALFLLAAVLFWVFFLYHWIPAADGGLSGYCERKVTKALMKIVTKTVNKALAREEASRFKAEVKAAKKNGEKPHLDRAATLPTLPNVGPVTKMDHPPMLNRNDTMMTLPPYTSRPGTPGGMENAPPASERTVPSRQGTTASIASYASRATSRSGGGYGRIASPVPDVPPINYQGHTQPRSITDRHDNFGPYPANQMAMDPITSLPGRFTESPGPMNSDMAPFFPPPTRAPSARPIDNFSQPMGTFPSAQAPQYQAYNPGGRMSTASSVNSHQGGAAMQRPFNPPVRSATGPVPFRGPPQRNLTNPMPPRAASARPERAPPYNYDVESQRPGGAINRPNGGEGKRMAGLSIDLETRDRVKLVGNMIAGATVEEGRAVQMAMAVTESLGNCPKYLNKKDVVPNEMAPELVSDKLPLSQEALDLVAAADMFFLSSTNGVTMDTNHRGGSPGFMRIIKNEDDGLELIYPEFSGNRLYQTLGNFRVNPLVGIAIPDYNTANVLYATGSASILVGDEASSYLARTKLAVKILITAAKFVKSGLPFRGALGEYSPYNPPVRHLLSEHDAHIADASSNGITASLTKREVLTPSIDRYTFELSSTQPINAWHAGQYITLDFEQEVSSGYSHMADHDPQSINDDYIRTFTVSSPQENSKEVQITTRKHGPVTNFLRKHNPRVPLEIPVIGFGGEEGFRIPLESNGSQSVFIAAGVGITPVLAQAPAVLQHKAPFALLWTLRYEDLPLATDTFSRIPGLSNVTTLFVTGQRDKVDLLEEVEQAGTRVVKRRITADDVERFKGQNARFFLCTAPALLAALEGWLLGEKVVWEDFGY
;
A
#
# COMPACT_ATOMS: atom_id res chain seq x y z
N MET A 1 -35.73 -17.79 13.20
CA MET A 1 -34.93 -17.65 14.44
C MET A 1 -35.05 -16.20 14.93
N THR A 2 -34.87 -15.96 16.22
CA THR A 2 -35.25 -14.71 16.91
C THR A 2 -34.21 -13.59 16.76
N CYS A 3 -34.57 -12.52 16.06
CA CYS A 3 -33.71 -11.35 15.84
C CYS A 3 -33.82 -10.31 16.97
N CYS A 4 -33.34 -10.63 18.17
CA CYS A 4 -33.19 -9.69 19.29
C CYS A 4 -31.91 -10.02 20.09
N GLY A 5 -31.17 -8.99 20.52
CA GLY A 5 -30.10 -9.18 21.52
C GLY A 5 -28.71 -9.51 20.99
N ASN A 6 -28.25 -8.89 19.89
CA ASN A 6 -26.82 -8.81 19.61
C ASN A 6 -26.42 -7.38 19.25
N ARG A 7 -25.57 -6.74 20.09
CA ARG A 7 -24.92 -5.47 19.74
C ARG A 7 -23.96 -5.78 18.60
N LYS A 8 -24.29 -5.38 17.36
CA LYS A 8 -23.31 -5.37 16.26
C LYS A 8 -22.05 -4.66 16.76
N LYS A 9 -20.90 -5.34 16.75
CA LYS A 9 -19.62 -4.62 16.64
C LYS A 9 -19.77 -3.75 15.39
N GLN A 10 -19.59 -2.44 15.56
CA GLN A 10 -19.73 -1.49 14.46
C GLN A 10 -18.63 -1.81 13.46
N VAL A 11 -19.01 -2.39 12.31
CA VAL A 11 -18.09 -2.60 11.19
C VAL A 11 -17.49 -1.22 10.87
N VAL A 12 -16.17 -1.12 10.91
CA VAL A 12 -15.47 0.16 10.75
C VAL A 12 -15.89 0.77 9.42
N GLY A 13 -16.61 1.88 9.50
CA GLY A 13 -17.24 2.51 8.36
C GLY A 13 -16.21 3.24 7.51
N ILE A 14 -15.52 2.51 6.63
CA ILE A 14 -14.62 3.07 5.62
C ILE A 14 -15.39 4.15 4.86
N ALA A 15 -14.89 5.39 4.90
CA ALA A 15 -15.63 6.58 4.48
C ALA A 15 -16.20 6.43 3.05
N ASP A 16 -15.38 5.88 2.15
CA ASP A 16 -15.62 5.58 0.73
C ASP A 16 -16.93 4.84 0.40
N GLN A 17 -17.60 4.25 1.39
CA GLN A 17 -18.83 3.46 1.21
C GLN A 17 -20.12 4.29 1.27
N LYS A 18 -20.06 5.61 1.54
CA LYS A 18 -21.25 6.47 1.49
C LYS A 18 -21.56 7.00 0.09
N TRP A 19 -22.84 7.26 -0.17
CA TRP A 19 -23.34 7.98 -1.35
C TRP A 19 -22.71 9.37 -1.60
N GLU A 20 -22.08 9.96 -0.58
CA GLU A 20 -21.46 11.28 -0.62
C GLU A 20 -20.10 11.28 -1.34
N TYR A 21 -19.36 10.16 -1.30
CA TYR A 21 -18.02 10.05 -1.89
C TYR A 21 -18.01 9.35 -3.26
N ILE A 22 -19.15 8.80 -3.71
CA ILE A 22 -19.27 8.13 -5.01
C ILE A 22 -19.76 9.12 -6.07
N ASN A 23 -18.90 9.43 -7.05
CA ASN A 23 -19.28 10.29 -8.17
C ASN A 23 -20.30 9.60 -9.10
N LEU A 24 -21.58 9.88 -8.87
CA LEU A 24 -22.71 9.34 -9.64
C LEU A 24 -22.70 9.71 -11.14
N ARG A 25 -21.79 10.57 -11.63
CA ARG A 25 -21.67 10.93 -13.06
C ARG A 25 -20.93 9.88 -13.91
N ASP A 26 -20.12 9.03 -13.28
CA ASP A 26 -19.25 8.07 -13.99
C ASP A 26 -19.99 6.77 -14.36
N PHE A 27 -21.07 6.46 -13.64
CA PHE A 27 -21.96 5.34 -13.89
C PHE A 27 -22.89 5.64 -15.08
N LYS A 28 -22.72 4.88 -16.17
CA LYS A 28 -23.52 5.03 -17.41
C LYS A 28 -24.03 3.66 -17.87
N SER A 29 -25.29 3.60 -18.32
CA SER A 29 -25.85 2.41 -18.94
C SER A 29 -25.04 2.01 -20.19
N ARG A 30 -24.93 0.70 -20.44
CA ARG A 30 -24.17 0.13 -21.58
C ARG A 30 -24.99 -0.87 -22.40
N GLY A 31 -26.32 -0.92 -22.19
CA GLY A 31 -27.23 -1.79 -22.94
C GLY A 31 -28.70 -1.65 -22.48
N CYS A 32 -29.63 -2.05 -23.34
CA CYS A 32 -31.08 -1.82 -23.16
C CYS A 32 -31.66 -2.44 -21.87
N GLY A 33 -31.17 -3.62 -21.46
CA GLY A 33 -31.71 -4.35 -20.29
C GLY A 33 -31.71 -3.54 -18.97
N THR A 34 -30.79 -2.58 -18.79
CA THR A 34 -30.82 -1.69 -17.59
C THR A 34 -31.97 -0.68 -17.64
N VAL A 35 -32.42 -0.27 -18.82
CA VAL A 35 -33.59 0.62 -18.99
C VAL A 35 -34.87 -0.19 -18.75
N PHE A 36 -34.96 -1.38 -19.34
CA PHE A 36 -36.10 -2.29 -19.14
C PHE A 36 -36.30 -2.64 -17.66
N ALA A 37 -35.22 -3.00 -16.93
CA ALA A 37 -35.29 -3.31 -15.50
C ALA A 37 -35.76 -2.11 -14.64
N TYR A 38 -35.50 -0.87 -15.06
CA TYR A 38 -35.97 0.33 -14.37
C TYR A 38 -37.45 0.63 -14.68
N ILE A 39 -37.89 0.45 -15.93
CA ILE A 39 -39.31 0.51 -16.31
C ILE A 39 -40.12 -0.54 -15.53
N TYR A 40 -39.60 -1.76 -15.44
CA TYR A 40 -40.19 -2.86 -14.67
C TYR A 40 -40.29 -2.54 -13.16
N LEU A 41 -39.30 -1.85 -12.59
CA LEU A 41 -39.35 -1.37 -11.19
C LEU A 41 -40.53 -0.42 -10.97
N TRP A 42 -40.75 0.55 -11.88
CA TRP A 42 -41.88 1.48 -11.81
C TRP A 42 -43.24 0.80 -12.06
N LEU A 43 -43.31 -0.16 -12.99
CA LEU A 43 -44.51 -0.96 -13.22
C LEU A 43 -44.88 -1.80 -12.00
N MET A 44 -43.90 -2.48 -11.39
CA MET A 44 -44.12 -3.26 -10.15
C MET A 44 -44.41 -2.38 -8.92
N LEU A 45 -43.96 -1.13 -8.89
CA LEU A 45 -44.38 -0.15 -7.90
C LEU A 45 -45.88 0.16 -8.05
N LEU A 46 -46.33 0.48 -9.28
CA LEU A 46 -47.73 0.79 -9.58
C LEU A 46 -48.65 -0.38 -9.23
N VAL A 47 -48.31 -1.60 -9.67
CA VAL A 47 -49.05 -2.82 -9.33
C VAL A 47 -49.08 -3.03 -7.81
N SER A 48 -47.97 -2.83 -7.10
CA SER A 48 -47.95 -2.96 -5.64
C SER A 48 -48.84 -1.92 -4.94
N VAL A 49 -48.91 -0.68 -5.43
CA VAL A 49 -49.81 0.35 -4.89
C VAL A 49 -51.27 -0.01 -5.15
N ALA A 50 -51.60 -0.44 -6.38
CA ALA A 50 -52.95 -0.87 -6.73
C ALA A 50 -53.45 -2.02 -5.85
N VAL A 51 -52.60 -3.02 -5.55
CA VAL A 51 -52.95 -4.11 -4.62
C VAL A 51 -53.24 -3.60 -3.21
N TYR A 52 -52.45 -2.65 -2.67
CA TYR A 52 -52.76 -2.07 -1.35
C TYR A 52 -54.03 -1.21 -1.35
N VAL A 53 -54.39 -0.56 -2.46
CA VAL A 53 -55.66 0.17 -2.61
C VAL A 53 -56.85 -0.80 -2.63
N VAL A 54 -56.75 -1.91 -3.36
CA VAL A 54 -57.77 -2.98 -3.37
C VAL A 54 -57.89 -3.63 -1.98
N ASP A 55 -56.77 -4.00 -1.34
CA ASP A 55 -56.75 -4.53 0.03
C ASP A 55 -57.42 -3.55 1.03
N SER A 56 -57.22 -2.24 0.87
CA SER A 56 -57.88 -1.21 1.69
C SER A 56 -59.40 -1.19 1.47
N PHE A 57 -59.85 -1.24 0.21
CA PHE A 57 -61.27 -1.28 -0.13
C PHE A 57 -61.96 -2.53 0.41
N THR A 58 -61.33 -3.71 0.26
CA THR A 58 -61.82 -4.97 0.84
C THR A 58 -61.90 -4.89 2.36
N ALA A 59 -60.87 -4.38 3.05
CA ALA A 59 -60.91 -4.23 4.50
C ALA A 59 -62.03 -3.29 4.99
N VAL A 60 -62.28 -2.17 4.30
CA VAL A 60 -63.39 -1.26 4.63
C VAL A 60 -64.75 -1.95 4.43
N ASN A 61 -64.95 -2.68 3.32
CA ASN A 61 -66.21 -3.37 3.08
C ASN A 61 -66.50 -4.49 4.10
N LEU A 62 -65.47 -5.19 4.56
CA LEU A 62 -65.58 -6.27 5.57
C LEU A 62 -65.73 -5.76 7.02
N LEU A 63 -65.24 -4.55 7.33
CA LEU A 63 -65.24 -4.01 8.71
C LEU A 63 -66.30 -2.93 8.96
N VAL A 64 -66.78 -2.23 7.93
CA VAL A 64 -67.71 -1.10 8.05
C VAL A 64 -69.08 -1.39 7.45
N PHE A 65 -69.14 -2.21 6.39
CA PHE A 65 -70.38 -2.45 5.64
C PHE A 65 -70.90 -3.90 5.74
N ASP A 66 -70.14 -4.79 6.39
CA ASP A 66 -70.45 -6.21 6.58
C ASP A 66 -70.91 -6.93 5.30
N ARG A 67 -70.28 -6.58 4.17
CA ARG A 67 -70.59 -7.12 2.83
C ARG A 67 -69.37 -7.78 2.21
N TRP A 68 -69.56 -9.02 1.78
CA TRP A 68 -68.63 -9.69 0.88
C TRP A 68 -68.64 -8.98 -0.49
N SER A 69 -67.49 -8.92 -1.17
CA SER A 69 -67.34 -8.12 -2.39
C SER A 69 -67.87 -8.79 -3.67
N SER A 70 -68.35 -10.03 -3.59
CA SER A 70 -68.89 -10.82 -4.71
C SER A 70 -70.18 -11.54 -4.32
N LYS A 71 -71.03 -11.89 -5.30
CA LYS A 71 -72.27 -12.68 -5.11
C LYS A 71 -72.03 -14.17 -4.77
N ILE A 72 -70.77 -14.57 -4.55
CA ILE A 72 -70.36 -15.94 -4.28
C ILE A 72 -70.01 -16.03 -2.79
N ASP A 73 -70.75 -16.86 -2.05
CA ASP A 73 -70.48 -17.11 -0.63
C ASP A 73 -69.12 -17.81 -0.44
N PRO A 74 -68.33 -17.43 0.58
CA PRO A 74 -67.08 -18.11 0.89
C PRO A 74 -67.35 -19.54 1.40
N ALA A 75 -66.50 -20.49 1.01
CA ALA A 75 -66.61 -21.91 1.41
C ALA A 75 -66.47 -22.17 2.92
N ILE A 76 -66.18 -21.13 3.71
CA ILE A 76 -66.06 -21.13 5.18
C ILE A 76 -66.85 -19.93 5.70
N SER A 77 -67.64 -20.17 6.75
CA SER A 77 -68.55 -19.20 7.41
C SER A 77 -68.05 -17.76 7.41
N PHE A 78 -68.90 -16.83 6.97
CA PHE A 78 -68.57 -15.43 6.73
C PHE A 78 -67.82 -14.75 7.88
N ASP A 79 -68.23 -14.94 9.13
CA ASP A 79 -67.58 -14.31 10.30
C ASP A 79 -66.09 -14.67 10.44
N VAL A 80 -65.75 -15.95 10.25
CA VAL A 80 -64.37 -16.45 10.31
C VAL A 80 -63.55 -15.86 9.16
N THR A 81 -64.13 -15.86 7.96
CA THR A 81 -63.50 -15.31 6.75
C THR A 81 -63.26 -13.79 6.88
N LYS A 82 -64.26 -13.03 7.35
CA LYS A 82 -64.20 -11.58 7.63
C LYS A 82 -63.02 -11.23 8.54
N TRP A 83 -62.86 -11.93 9.67
CA TRP A 83 -61.77 -11.67 10.61
C TRP A 83 -60.40 -12.05 10.05
N ILE A 84 -60.26 -13.21 9.40
CA ILE A 84 -58.96 -13.64 8.84
C ILE A 84 -58.47 -12.66 7.76
N PHE A 85 -59.33 -12.24 6.82
CA PHE A 85 -58.94 -11.26 5.81
C PHE A 85 -58.55 -9.91 6.43
N SER A 86 -59.37 -9.38 7.34
CA SER A 86 -59.13 -8.10 8.00
C SER A 86 -57.81 -8.09 8.78
N ILE A 87 -57.54 -9.14 9.55
CA ILE A 87 -56.30 -9.29 10.32
C ILE A 87 -55.08 -9.39 9.38
N CYS A 88 -55.16 -10.18 8.30
CA CYS A 88 -54.08 -10.28 7.31
C CYS A 88 -53.73 -8.93 6.68
N ILE A 89 -54.74 -8.13 6.33
CA ILE A 89 -54.56 -6.81 5.70
C ILE A 89 -53.95 -5.82 6.71
N ILE A 90 -54.45 -5.77 7.94
CA ILE A 90 -53.89 -4.93 9.03
C ILE A 90 -52.42 -5.30 9.31
N LEU A 91 -52.10 -6.60 9.41
CA LEU A 91 -50.72 -7.06 9.59
C LEU A 91 -49.82 -6.71 8.40
N SER A 92 -50.36 -6.71 7.17
CA SER A 92 -49.65 -6.26 5.96
C SER A 92 -49.25 -4.78 6.08
N PHE A 93 -50.17 -3.90 6.50
CA PHE A 93 -49.87 -2.48 6.73
C PHE A 93 -48.89 -2.23 7.88
N ILE A 94 -49.01 -2.96 9.00
CA ILE A 94 -48.06 -2.88 10.12
C ILE A 94 -46.66 -3.31 9.67
N ASN A 95 -46.55 -4.41 8.91
CA ASN A 95 -45.27 -4.87 8.37
C ASN A 95 -44.68 -3.86 7.36
N LEU A 96 -45.51 -3.28 6.48
CA LEU A 96 -45.08 -2.22 5.55
C LEU A 96 -44.54 -0.97 6.28
N ALA A 97 -45.22 -0.53 7.36
CA ALA A 97 -44.75 0.58 8.18
C ALA A 97 -43.42 0.28 8.89
N TYR A 98 -43.27 -0.95 9.41
CA TYR A 98 -42.02 -1.42 10.03
C TYR A 98 -40.85 -1.49 9.02
N GLU A 99 -41.08 -2.08 7.84
CA GLU A 99 -40.09 -2.12 6.75
C GLU A 99 -39.73 -0.69 6.28
N GLY A 100 -40.71 0.20 6.14
CA GLY A 100 -40.50 1.61 5.79
C GLY A 100 -39.63 2.35 6.82
N PHE A 101 -39.88 2.18 8.12
CA PHE A 101 -39.08 2.77 9.19
C PHE A 101 -37.67 2.18 9.29
N ARG A 102 -37.50 0.89 8.95
CA ARG A 102 -36.19 0.24 8.84
C ARG A 102 -35.40 0.81 7.66
N ALA A 103 -35.99 0.86 6.47
CA ALA A 103 -35.39 1.42 5.26
C ALA A 103 -35.03 2.91 5.42
N PHE A 104 -35.91 3.72 6.00
CA PHE A 104 -35.65 5.15 6.26
C PHE A 104 -34.43 5.37 7.17
N ARG A 105 -34.25 4.52 8.20
CA ARG A 105 -33.07 4.52 9.07
C ARG A 105 -31.79 4.12 8.32
N VAL A 106 -31.88 3.15 7.40
CA VAL A 106 -30.75 2.74 6.54
C VAL A 106 -30.36 3.87 5.58
N ILE A 107 -31.32 4.46 4.88
CA ILE A 107 -31.11 5.60 3.96
C ILE A 107 -30.43 6.78 4.69
N ARG A 108 -30.86 7.09 5.93
CA ARG A 108 -30.24 8.13 6.78
C ARG A 108 -28.78 7.85 7.17
N ARG A 109 -28.26 6.62 7.06
CA ARG A 109 -26.83 6.32 7.27
C ARG A 109 -25.96 6.62 6.05
N GLY A 110 -26.56 6.74 4.87
CA GLY A 110 -25.85 7.03 3.61
C GLY A 110 -24.97 5.90 3.06
N ASN A 111 -24.82 4.77 3.77
CA ASN A 111 -24.02 3.62 3.35
C ASN A 111 -24.70 2.88 2.18
N VAL A 112 -23.99 2.75 1.05
CA VAL A 112 -24.49 2.11 -0.17
C VAL A 112 -24.69 0.61 -0.01
N ALA A 113 -23.82 -0.09 0.75
CA ALA A 113 -23.91 -1.53 0.95
C ALA A 113 -25.08 -1.92 1.86
N GLU A 114 -25.30 -1.18 2.96
CA GLU A 114 -26.51 -1.32 3.78
C GLU A 114 -27.78 -0.99 2.96
N SER A 115 -27.73 0.07 2.13
CA SER A 115 -28.86 0.46 1.27
C SER A 115 -29.20 -0.58 0.20
N TYR A 116 -28.23 -1.36 -0.29
CA TYR A 116 -28.46 -2.48 -1.20
C TYR A 116 -29.09 -3.69 -0.51
N LEU A 117 -28.77 -3.90 0.77
CA LEU A 117 -29.24 -5.06 1.55
C LEU A 117 -30.59 -4.84 2.26
N ASP A 118 -31.28 -3.73 2.01
CA ASP A 118 -32.71 -3.58 2.31
C ASP A 118 -33.50 -3.40 1.01
N SER A 119 -34.37 -4.36 0.72
CA SER A 119 -35.14 -4.43 -0.54
C SER A 119 -36.16 -3.31 -0.73
N LEU A 120 -36.51 -2.55 0.33
CA LEU A 120 -37.34 -1.35 0.26
C LEU A 120 -36.46 -0.09 0.10
N ALA A 121 -35.29 -0.04 0.76
CA ALA A 121 -34.31 1.04 0.58
C ALA A 121 -33.80 1.15 -0.87
N VAL A 122 -33.49 0.01 -1.52
CA VAL A 122 -33.12 -0.04 -2.96
C VAL A 122 -34.19 0.62 -3.84
N ARG A 123 -35.46 0.30 -3.60
CA ARG A 123 -36.59 0.86 -4.36
C ARG A 123 -36.69 2.36 -4.13
N TRP A 124 -36.69 2.80 -2.88
CA TRP A 124 -36.83 4.21 -2.49
C TRP A 124 -35.70 5.07 -3.09
N GLU A 125 -34.44 4.65 -3.00
CA GLU A 125 -33.30 5.39 -3.57
C GLU A 125 -33.27 5.36 -5.11
N SER A 126 -33.86 4.35 -5.75
CA SER A 126 -34.03 4.29 -7.21
C SER A 126 -35.16 5.19 -7.72
N ILE A 127 -36.25 5.31 -6.95
CA ILE A 127 -37.47 6.08 -7.25
C ILE A 127 -37.28 7.60 -6.98
N ARG A 128 -36.26 7.96 -6.20
CA ARG A 128 -36.01 9.33 -5.71
C ARG A 128 -35.99 10.38 -6.83
N LEU A 129 -36.92 11.34 -6.74
CA LEU A 129 -37.17 12.38 -7.74
C LEU A 129 -35.90 13.15 -8.15
N GLY A 130 -35.81 13.44 -9.45
CA GLY A 130 -34.68 14.15 -10.08
C GLY A 130 -33.62 13.22 -10.69
N SER A 131 -32.57 13.80 -11.26
CA SER A 131 -31.56 13.05 -12.05
C SER A 131 -30.64 12.13 -11.25
N GLN A 132 -30.91 11.89 -9.97
CA GLN A 132 -30.11 11.07 -9.06
C GLN A 132 -30.68 9.65 -8.88
N GLY A 133 -32.00 9.44 -8.88
CA GLY A 133 -32.61 8.12 -8.68
C GLY A 133 -32.15 7.10 -9.72
N TRP A 134 -32.21 7.47 -11.01
CA TRP A 134 -31.66 6.67 -12.12
C TRP A 134 -30.16 6.34 -11.95
N LYS A 135 -29.34 7.27 -11.43
CA LYS A 135 -27.90 7.02 -11.21
C LYS A 135 -27.65 6.09 -10.04
N ARG A 136 -28.42 6.20 -8.96
CA ARG A 136 -28.38 5.28 -7.81
C ARG A 136 -28.82 3.87 -8.22
N PHE A 137 -29.86 3.78 -9.05
CA PHE A 137 -30.25 2.53 -9.71
C PHE A 137 -29.12 1.93 -10.57
N LEU A 138 -28.38 2.73 -11.36
CA LEU A 138 -27.24 2.22 -12.13
C LEU A 138 -26.12 1.62 -11.25
N VAL A 139 -25.87 2.16 -10.06
CA VAL A 139 -24.92 1.57 -9.09
C VAL A 139 -25.42 0.20 -8.59
N PHE A 140 -26.69 0.10 -8.19
CA PHE A 140 -27.31 -1.16 -7.79
C PHE A 140 -27.38 -2.19 -8.93
N ALA A 141 -27.61 -1.74 -10.16
CA ALA A 141 -27.62 -2.59 -11.35
C ALA A 141 -26.22 -3.11 -11.73
N GLU A 142 -25.14 -2.39 -11.42
CA GLU A 142 -23.77 -2.89 -11.60
C GLU A 142 -23.38 -3.89 -10.49
N LEU A 143 -23.76 -3.63 -9.23
CA LEU A 143 -23.58 -4.57 -8.11
C LEU A 143 -24.23 -5.94 -8.39
N THR A 144 -25.39 -5.94 -9.03
CA THR A 144 -26.18 -7.15 -9.32
C THR A 144 -25.59 -8.01 -10.47
N LYS A 145 -24.55 -7.54 -11.19
CA LYS A 145 -23.91 -8.29 -12.30
C LYS A 145 -22.82 -9.28 -11.87
N SER A 146 -22.74 -9.61 -10.58
CA SER A 146 -21.79 -10.62 -10.08
C SER A 146 -22.04 -11.99 -10.72
N LYS A 147 -20.98 -12.66 -11.18
CA LYS A 147 -21.03 -14.00 -11.83
C LYS A 147 -20.68 -15.17 -10.91
N GLU A 148 -20.50 -14.95 -9.61
CA GLU A 148 -20.16 -16.02 -8.66
C GLU A 148 -21.43 -16.72 -8.14
N GLY A 149 -21.69 -17.95 -8.58
CA GLY A 149 -22.94 -18.68 -8.29
C GLY A 149 -23.27 -18.79 -6.79
N ALA A 150 -22.28 -19.07 -5.94
CA ALA A 150 -22.51 -19.14 -4.49
C ALA A 150 -22.80 -17.77 -3.84
N GLN A 151 -22.40 -16.64 -4.46
CA GLN A 151 -22.85 -15.31 -4.02
C GLN A 151 -24.29 -15.04 -4.44
N TYR A 152 -24.69 -15.49 -5.63
CA TYR A 152 -26.07 -15.41 -6.10
C TYR A 152 -27.03 -16.21 -5.19
N ILE A 153 -26.69 -17.46 -4.84
CA ILE A 153 -27.48 -18.30 -3.94
C ILE A 153 -27.61 -17.67 -2.53
N ALA A 154 -26.53 -17.07 -2.01
CA ALA A 154 -26.55 -16.38 -0.73
C ALA A 154 -27.47 -15.13 -0.74
N LEU A 155 -27.38 -14.29 -1.79
CA LEU A 155 -28.24 -13.11 -1.94
C LEU A 155 -29.71 -13.49 -2.19
N PHE A 156 -29.97 -14.51 -3.01
CA PHE A 156 -31.31 -15.07 -3.22
C PHE A 156 -31.93 -15.53 -1.91
N THR A 157 -31.19 -16.31 -1.12
CA THR A 157 -31.65 -16.81 0.19
C THR A 157 -31.91 -15.65 1.15
N TYR A 158 -31.00 -14.67 1.21
CA TYR A 158 -31.11 -13.50 2.08
C TYR A 158 -32.35 -12.65 1.76
N PHE A 159 -32.63 -12.34 0.49
CA PHE A 159 -33.80 -11.54 0.12
C PHE A 159 -35.13 -12.28 0.32
N ASN A 160 -35.18 -13.60 0.06
CA ASN A 160 -36.37 -14.41 0.42
C ASN A 160 -36.59 -14.45 1.95
N PHE A 161 -35.50 -14.55 2.74
CA PHE A 161 -35.54 -14.43 4.20
C PHE A 161 -35.84 -13.01 4.72
N GLN A 162 -35.97 -11.98 3.88
CA GLN A 162 -36.63 -10.73 4.25
C GLN A 162 -38.16 -10.79 4.09
N ALA A 163 -38.65 -11.55 3.11
CA ALA A 163 -40.06 -11.58 2.72
C ALA A 163 -40.94 -12.54 3.54
N TRP A 164 -40.35 -13.42 4.38
CA TRP A 164 -41.07 -14.51 5.04
C TRP A 164 -42.29 -14.06 5.87
N ILE A 165 -42.22 -12.94 6.58
CA ILE A 165 -43.35 -12.37 7.35
C ILE A 165 -44.51 -12.06 6.40
N ARG A 166 -44.21 -11.42 5.28
CA ARG A 166 -45.20 -11.05 4.28
C ARG A 166 -45.83 -12.27 3.63
N VAL A 167 -45.02 -13.27 3.24
CA VAL A 167 -45.47 -14.50 2.57
C VAL A 167 -46.29 -15.40 3.50
N ILE A 168 -45.77 -15.69 4.71
CA ILE A 168 -46.39 -16.65 5.62
C ILE A 168 -47.51 -16.00 6.45
N ILE A 169 -47.28 -14.82 7.04
CA ILE A 169 -48.20 -14.23 8.03
C ILE A 169 -49.18 -13.25 7.36
N CYS A 170 -48.71 -12.31 6.54
CA CYS A 170 -49.58 -11.27 5.97
C CYS A 170 -50.39 -11.73 4.74
N SER A 171 -49.97 -12.80 4.06
CA SER A 171 -50.67 -13.32 2.85
C SER A 171 -51.06 -14.79 2.91
N GLY A 172 -50.37 -15.63 3.68
CA GLY A 172 -50.66 -17.06 3.78
C GLY A 172 -52.12 -17.40 4.09
N PRO A 173 -52.70 -16.96 5.23
CA PRO A 173 -54.06 -17.36 5.61
C PRO A 173 -55.12 -16.89 4.59
N ARG A 174 -55.02 -15.65 4.10
CA ARG A 174 -55.95 -15.13 3.09
C ARG A 174 -55.82 -15.82 1.73
N GLN A 175 -54.62 -16.26 1.33
CA GLN A 175 -54.44 -16.98 0.07
C GLN A 175 -54.86 -18.45 0.18
N VAL A 176 -54.77 -19.07 1.35
CA VAL A 176 -55.39 -20.38 1.62
C VAL A 176 -56.92 -20.29 1.53
N LEU A 177 -57.54 -19.23 2.08
CA LEU A 177 -58.98 -18.99 1.90
C LEU A 177 -59.35 -18.72 0.43
N ASN A 178 -58.57 -17.91 -0.31
CA ASN A 178 -58.76 -17.73 -1.75
C ASN A 178 -58.70 -19.08 -2.49
N ALA A 179 -57.75 -19.96 -2.16
CA ALA A 179 -57.60 -21.26 -2.78
C ALA A 179 -58.80 -22.18 -2.52
N PHE A 180 -59.36 -22.18 -1.30
CA PHE A 180 -60.59 -22.94 -1.00
C PHE A 180 -61.82 -22.37 -1.73
N THR A 181 -61.98 -21.05 -1.80
CA THR A 181 -63.09 -20.42 -2.54
C THR A 181 -62.95 -20.62 -4.06
N LEU A 182 -61.73 -20.56 -4.61
CA LEU A 182 -61.46 -20.90 -6.01
C LEU A 182 -61.75 -22.38 -6.28
N LYS A 183 -61.39 -23.28 -5.35
CA LYS A 183 -61.69 -24.72 -5.45
C LYS A 183 -63.19 -25.00 -5.44
N SER A 184 -63.97 -24.38 -4.54
CA SER A 184 -65.42 -24.58 -4.49
C SER A 184 -66.14 -24.02 -5.73
N VAL A 185 -65.71 -22.86 -6.25
CA VAL A 185 -66.23 -22.34 -7.54
C VAL A 185 -65.82 -23.25 -8.70
N TYR A 186 -64.59 -23.76 -8.70
CA TYR A 186 -64.10 -24.68 -9.72
C TYR A 186 -64.93 -25.97 -9.79
N GLU A 187 -65.17 -26.60 -8.63
CA GLU A 187 -65.94 -27.84 -8.50
C GLU A 187 -67.45 -27.65 -8.74
N ALA A 188 -67.99 -26.45 -8.51
CA ALA A 188 -69.41 -26.14 -8.71
C ALA A 188 -69.77 -25.65 -10.13
N GLN A 189 -68.84 -25.03 -10.87
CA GLN A 189 -69.15 -24.34 -12.14
C GLN A 189 -68.22 -24.68 -13.32
N LEU A 190 -67.05 -25.28 -13.09
CA LEU A 190 -65.94 -25.23 -14.05
C LEU A 190 -65.28 -26.58 -14.36
N THR A 191 -65.61 -27.66 -13.64
CA THR A 191 -65.04 -29.01 -13.73
C THR A 191 -64.76 -29.47 -15.17
N PRO A 192 -63.50 -29.78 -15.55
CA PRO A 192 -63.15 -30.27 -16.87
C PRO A 192 -63.00 -31.80 -16.89
N THR A 193 -63.59 -32.45 -17.90
CA THR A 193 -63.38 -33.87 -18.21
C THR A 193 -62.21 -34.02 -19.19
N ALA A 194 -60.98 -33.88 -18.69
CA ALA A 194 -59.76 -34.04 -19.49
C ALA A 194 -58.57 -34.52 -18.63
N ASP A 195 -57.87 -35.55 -19.08
CA ASP A 195 -56.81 -36.22 -18.30
C ASP A 195 -55.43 -35.53 -18.37
N ASN A 196 -55.27 -34.51 -19.21
CA ASN A 196 -54.00 -33.80 -19.41
C ASN A 196 -53.95 -32.44 -18.70
N VAL A 197 -52.86 -32.20 -17.97
CA VAL A 197 -52.60 -30.95 -17.22
C VAL A 197 -52.59 -29.72 -18.13
N GLY A 198 -52.04 -29.82 -19.35
CA GLY A 198 -51.99 -28.69 -20.28
C GLY A 198 -53.37 -28.25 -20.79
N GLU A 199 -54.20 -29.22 -21.18
CA GLU A 199 -55.55 -29.01 -21.71
C GLU A 199 -56.52 -28.54 -20.61
N SER A 200 -56.33 -29.03 -19.38
CA SER A 200 -57.07 -28.52 -18.21
C SER A 200 -56.76 -27.05 -17.90
N ILE A 201 -55.56 -26.56 -18.18
CA ILE A 201 -55.19 -25.14 -17.98
C ILE A 201 -55.83 -24.27 -19.07
N THR A 202 -55.80 -24.68 -20.34
CA THR A 202 -56.44 -23.91 -21.42
C THR A 202 -57.96 -23.88 -21.28
N GLY A 203 -58.59 -25.03 -21.01
CA GLY A 203 -60.04 -25.11 -20.80
C GLY A 203 -60.53 -24.31 -19.59
N PHE A 204 -59.70 -24.15 -18.55
CA PHE A 204 -59.98 -23.26 -17.42
C PHE A 204 -60.04 -21.78 -17.85
N PHE A 205 -59.10 -21.32 -18.67
CA PHE A 205 -59.13 -19.95 -19.20
C PHE A 205 -60.28 -19.70 -20.19
N GLU A 206 -60.62 -20.69 -21.03
CA GLU A 206 -61.75 -20.58 -21.97
C GLU A 206 -63.10 -20.50 -21.24
N LYS A 207 -63.32 -21.35 -20.22
CA LYS A 207 -64.54 -21.27 -19.41
C LYS A 207 -64.59 -20.00 -18.54
N ILE A 208 -63.46 -19.48 -18.05
CA ILE A 208 -63.42 -18.16 -17.38
C ILE A 208 -63.78 -17.03 -18.35
N LYS A 209 -63.39 -17.13 -19.64
CA LYS A 209 -63.81 -16.16 -20.65
C LYS A 209 -65.34 -16.18 -20.85
N ILE A 210 -65.96 -17.36 -20.92
CA ILE A 210 -67.42 -17.51 -21.02
C ILE A 210 -68.09 -16.90 -19.77
N LEU A 211 -67.61 -17.20 -18.56
CA LEU A 211 -68.14 -16.63 -17.31
C LEU A 211 -67.98 -15.08 -17.25
N ALA A 212 -66.96 -14.52 -17.90
CA ALA A 212 -66.76 -13.08 -18.02
C ALA A 212 -67.71 -12.39 -19.01
N GLU A 213 -68.32 -13.15 -19.93
CA GLU A 213 -69.38 -12.69 -20.83
C GLU A 213 -70.76 -12.70 -20.12
N GLU A 214 -70.92 -13.45 -19.01
CA GLU A 214 -72.15 -13.48 -18.17
C GLU A 214 -72.14 -12.49 -16.98
N ASP A 215 -71.09 -12.50 -16.14
CA ASP A 215 -70.94 -11.52 -15.04
C ASP A 215 -69.47 -11.05 -14.92
N TYR A 216 -69.19 -9.94 -15.60
CA TYR A 216 -67.88 -9.28 -15.61
C TYR A 216 -67.36 -8.94 -14.20
N GLN A 217 -68.22 -8.62 -13.23
CA GLN A 217 -67.78 -8.28 -11.87
C GLN A 217 -67.28 -9.54 -11.13
N GLN A 218 -68.00 -10.66 -11.27
CA GLN A 218 -67.59 -11.94 -10.70
C GLN A 218 -66.29 -12.45 -11.34
N ALA A 219 -66.19 -12.43 -12.68
CA ALA A 219 -64.98 -12.88 -13.37
C ALA A 219 -63.74 -12.01 -13.08
N LEU A 220 -63.90 -10.70 -12.91
CA LEU A 220 -62.81 -9.79 -12.50
C LEU A 220 -62.31 -10.09 -11.09
N ILE A 221 -63.21 -10.41 -10.15
CA ILE A 221 -62.83 -10.79 -8.78
C ILE A 221 -62.16 -12.18 -8.78
N LEU A 222 -62.74 -13.16 -9.47
CA LEU A 222 -62.22 -14.54 -9.53
C LEU A 222 -60.83 -14.58 -10.16
N SER A 223 -60.61 -13.86 -11.25
CA SER A 223 -59.29 -13.73 -11.89
C SER A 223 -58.28 -12.98 -11.02
N GLY A 224 -58.70 -11.95 -10.26
CA GLY A 224 -57.86 -11.28 -9.26
C GLY A 224 -57.45 -12.20 -8.10
N MET A 225 -58.37 -13.00 -7.57
CA MET A 225 -58.08 -14.01 -6.54
C MET A 225 -57.09 -15.06 -7.08
N CYS A 226 -57.32 -15.58 -8.28
CA CYS A 226 -56.42 -16.55 -8.93
C CYS A 226 -55.02 -15.96 -9.19
N PHE A 227 -54.93 -14.74 -9.74
CA PHE A 227 -53.67 -14.05 -10.01
C PHE A 227 -52.84 -13.81 -8.74
N THR A 228 -53.46 -13.36 -7.65
CA THR A 228 -52.76 -13.14 -6.39
C THR A 228 -52.37 -14.44 -5.69
N LEU A 229 -53.16 -15.51 -5.85
CA LEU A 229 -52.81 -16.86 -5.40
C LEU A 229 -51.57 -17.39 -6.16
N VAL A 230 -51.51 -17.28 -7.48
CA VAL A 230 -50.36 -17.71 -8.29
C VAL A 230 -49.08 -16.97 -7.89
N ILE A 231 -49.14 -15.64 -7.70
CA ILE A 231 -48.00 -14.85 -7.21
C ILE A 231 -47.54 -15.32 -5.81
N TRP A 232 -48.50 -15.65 -4.93
CA TRP A 232 -48.19 -16.18 -3.61
C TRP A 232 -47.56 -17.57 -3.66
N VAL A 233 -48.04 -18.48 -4.52
CA VAL A 233 -47.45 -19.82 -4.72
C VAL A 233 -45.99 -19.72 -5.18
N PHE A 234 -45.68 -18.89 -6.19
CA PHE A 234 -44.28 -18.66 -6.59
C PHE A 234 -43.44 -18.07 -5.44
N SER A 235 -44.00 -17.15 -4.65
CA SER A 235 -43.31 -16.58 -3.48
C SER A 235 -43.05 -17.61 -2.38
N ALA A 236 -43.97 -18.54 -2.15
CA ALA A 236 -43.83 -19.64 -1.20
C ALA A 236 -42.80 -20.69 -1.68
N LEU A 237 -42.79 -21.02 -2.97
CA LEU A 237 -41.81 -21.92 -3.58
C LEU A 237 -40.39 -21.34 -3.53
N PHE A 238 -40.21 -20.04 -3.79
CA PHE A 238 -38.90 -19.39 -3.65
C PHE A 238 -38.44 -19.29 -2.19
N LEU A 239 -39.37 -19.08 -1.24
CA LEU A 239 -39.06 -19.15 0.19
C LEU A 239 -38.65 -20.56 0.64
N LEU A 240 -39.32 -21.61 0.14
CA LEU A 240 -38.96 -23.00 0.39
C LEU A 240 -37.58 -23.35 -0.22
N ALA A 241 -37.32 -22.93 -1.46
CA ALA A 241 -36.00 -23.07 -2.09
C ALA A 241 -34.90 -22.35 -1.29
N ALA A 242 -35.18 -21.17 -0.74
CA ALA A 242 -34.26 -20.45 0.14
C ALA A 242 -34.00 -21.21 1.46
N VAL A 243 -35.01 -21.85 2.06
CA VAL A 243 -34.80 -22.74 3.22
C VAL A 243 -33.93 -23.94 2.86
N LEU A 244 -34.15 -24.58 1.71
CA LEU A 244 -33.34 -25.70 1.24
C LEU A 244 -31.88 -25.28 0.99
N PHE A 245 -31.64 -24.17 0.28
CA PHE A 245 -30.30 -23.62 0.08
C PHE A 245 -29.63 -23.17 1.38
N TRP A 246 -30.40 -22.73 2.39
CA TRP A 246 -29.86 -22.45 3.71
C TRP A 246 -29.37 -23.72 4.40
N VAL A 247 -30.25 -24.72 4.56
CA VAL A 247 -29.98 -25.94 5.33
C VAL A 247 -28.90 -26.80 4.68
N PHE A 248 -29.01 -27.08 3.37
CA PHE A 248 -28.16 -28.06 2.68
C PHE A 248 -26.88 -27.48 2.08
N PHE A 249 -26.71 -26.16 2.04
CA PHE A 249 -25.54 -25.53 1.38
C PHE A 249 -24.95 -24.37 2.20
N LEU A 250 -25.69 -23.28 2.40
CA LEU A 250 -25.13 -22.05 2.98
C LEU A 250 -24.76 -22.18 4.46
N TYR A 251 -25.45 -23.00 5.24
CA TYR A 251 -25.15 -23.22 6.66
C TYR A 251 -23.75 -23.84 6.87
N HIS A 252 -23.34 -24.77 6.00
CA HIS A 252 -21.99 -25.36 6.04
C HIS A 252 -20.95 -24.49 5.33
N TRP A 253 -21.36 -23.73 4.31
CA TRP A 253 -20.45 -22.98 3.44
C TRP A 253 -20.08 -21.56 3.94
N ILE A 254 -20.88 -20.96 4.83
CA ILE A 254 -20.61 -19.62 5.38
C ILE A 254 -19.73 -19.72 6.65
N PRO A 255 -18.55 -19.07 6.70
CA PRO A 255 -17.71 -19.04 7.89
C PRO A 255 -18.42 -18.44 9.11
N ALA A 256 -18.30 -19.10 10.27
CA ALA A 256 -18.92 -18.65 11.53
C ALA A 256 -18.51 -17.22 11.95
N ALA A 257 -17.29 -16.80 11.58
CA ALA A 257 -16.77 -15.45 11.80
C ALA A 257 -17.62 -14.32 11.17
N ASP A 258 -18.49 -14.64 10.20
CA ASP A 258 -19.34 -13.66 9.52
C ASP A 258 -20.62 -13.30 10.30
N GLY A 259 -20.90 -13.95 11.43
CA GLY A 259 -22.13 -13.72 12.21
C GLY A 259 -23.41 -14.13 11.49
N GLY A 260 -23.30 -15.05 10.51
CA GLY A 260 -24.41 -15.57 9.71
C GLY A 260 -24.63 -14.85 8.38
N LEU A 261 -25.75 -15.20 7.71
CA LEU A 261 -26.04 -14.81 6.32
C LEU A 261 -25.94 -13.29 6.07
N SER A 262 -26.46 -12.48 6.99
CA SER A 262 -26.45 -11.02 6.86
C SER A 262 -25.04 -10.46 6.76
N GLY A 263 -24.12 -10.86 7.65
CA GLY A 263 -22.75 -10.34 7.65
C GLY A 263 -21.93 -10.87 6.48
N TYR A 264 -22.16 -12.12 6.05
CA TYR A 264 -21.58 -12.66 4.82
C TYR A 264 -21.98 -11.82 3.60
N CYS A 265 -23.27 -11.54 3.43
CA CYS A 265 -23.79 -10.70 2.36
C CYS A 265 -23.28 -9.25 2.45
N GLU A 266 -23.26 -8.65 3.64
CA GLU A 266 -22.75 -7.29 3.92
C GLU A 266 -21.29 -7.13 3.49
N ARG A 267 -20.41 -8.07 3.89
CA ARG A 267 -19.01 -8.08 3.47
C ARG A 267 -18.85 -8.32 1.96
N LYS A 268 -19.64 -9.22 1.35
CA LYS A 268 -19.52 -9.52 -0.10
C LYS A 268 -20.00 -8.36 -0.98
N VAL A 269 -21.15 -7.76 -0.67
CA VAL A 269 -21.65 -6.55 -1.35
C VAL A 269 -20.65 -5.39 -1.21
N THR A 270 -20.11 -5.20 -0.01
CA THR A 270 -19.07 -4.18 0.26
C THR A 270 -17.81 -4.40 -0.58
N LYS A 271 -17.32 -5.64 -0.70
CA LYS A 271 -16.16 -5.96 -1.56
C LYS A 271 -16.48 -5.80 -3.06
N ALA A 272 -17.71 -6.10 -3.48
CA ALA A 272 -18.15 -5.88 -4.85
C ALA A 272 -18.23 -4.38 -5.18
N LEU A 273 -18.78 -3.57 -4.27
CA LEU A 273 -18.87 -2.12 -4.37
C LEU A 273 -17.48 -1.49 -4.56
N MET A 274 -16.53 -1.77 -3.65
CA MET A 274 -15.16 -1.25 -3.78
C MET A 274 -14.53 -1.63 -5.13
N LYS A 275 -14.63 -2.90 -5.55
CA LYS A 275 -14.10 -3.37 -6.85
C LYS A 275 -14.73 -2.65 -8.06
N ILE A 276 -16.01 -2.28 -7.99
CA ILE A 276 -16.70 -1.50 -9.03
C ILE A 276 -16.28 -0.04 -8.99
N VAL A 277 -16.22 0.58 -7.80
CA VAL A 277 -15.85 1.99 -7.61
C VAL A 277 -14.40 2.23 -8.07
N THR A 278 -13.42 1.49 -7.56
CA THR A 278 -12.00 1.63 -7.97
C THR A 278 -11.83 1.47 -9.48
N LYS A 279 -12.47 0.46 -10.08
CA LYS A 279 -12.42 0.23 -11.54
C LYS A 279 -13.08 1.35 -12.35
N THR A 280 -14.03 2.08 -11.76
CA THR A 280 -14.74 3.21 -12.39
C THR A 280 -13.96 4.50 -12.23
N VAL A 281 -13.41 4.78 -11.04
CA VAL A 281 -12.58 5.95 -10.72
C VAL A 281 -11.28 5.94 -11.53
N ASN A 282 -10.51 4.84 -11.52
CA ASN A 282 -9.27 4.74 -12.31
C ASN A 282 -9.53 4.93 -13.81
N LYS A 283 -10.73 4.56 -14.27
CA LYS A 283 -11.17 4.76 -15.67
C LYS A 283 -11.70 6.17 -15.95
N ALA A 284 -12.12 6.92 -14.94
CA ALA A 284 -12.43 8.34 -15.05
C ALA A 284 -11.14 9.18 -15.10
N LEU A 285 -10.20 8.92 -14.18
CA LEU A 285 -8.88 9.57 -14.13
C LEU A 285 -8.11 9.42 -15.45
N ALA A 286 -7.93 8.19 -15.93
CA ALA A 286 -7.25 7.91 -17.21
C ALA A 286 -7.98 8.50 -18.45
N ARG A 287 -9.23 8.95 -18.31
CA ARG A 287 -9.96 9.70 -19.36
C ARG A 287 -9.80 11.20 -19.19
N GLU A 288 -9.72 11.71 -17.97
CA GLU A 288 -9.44 13.12 -17.71
C GLU A 288 -8.01 13.46 -18.14
N GLU A 289 -7.02 12.67 -17.72
CA GLU A 289 -5.61 12.75 -18.15
C GLU A 289 -5.50 12.74 -19.68
N ALA A 290 -6.09 11.73 -20.34
CA ALA A 290 -6.13 11.65 -21.80
C ALA A 290 -6.95 12.75 -22.49
N SER A 291 -7.72 13.56 -21.74
CA SER A 291 -8.41 14.75 -22.24
C SER A 291 -7.60 16.04 -22.02
N ARG A 292 -6.90 16.16 -20.88
CA ARG A 292 -5.93 17.23 -20.57
C ARG A 292 -4.78 17.20 -21.57
N PHE A 293 -4.14 16.04 -21.75
CA PHE A 293 -3.11 15.82 -22.77
C PHE A 293 -3.58 16.20 -24.18
N LYS A 294 -4.84 15.88 -24.54
CA LYS A 294 -5.43 16.28 -25.83
C LYS A 294 -5.82 17.75 -25.92
N ALA A 295 -5.98 18.46 -24.81
CA ALA A 295 -6.17 19.90 -24.77
C ALA A 295 -4.82 20.62 -24.86
N GLU A 296 -3.81 20.15 -24.12
CA GLU A 296 -2.42 20.65 -24.12
C GLU A 296 -1.79 20.51 -25.50
N VAL A 297 -1.87 19.32 -26.13
CA VAL A 297 -1.39 19.10 -27.51
C VAL A 297 -2.13 19.97 -28.53
N LYS A 298 -3.41 20.33 -28.29
CA LYS A 298 -4.15 21.29 -29.11
C LYS A 298 -3.74 22.75 -28.85
N ALA A 299 -3.39 23.10 -27.62
CA ALA A 299 -2.93 24.43 -27.24
C ALA A 299 -1.55 24.72 -27.82
N ALA A 300 -0.57 23.82 -27.62
CA ALA A 300 0.76 23.93 -28.24
C ALA A 300 0.66 24.06 -29.77
N LYS A 301 -0.13 23.19 -30.42
CA LYS A 301 -0.38 23.26 -31.87
C LYS A 301 -1.09 24.54 -32.33
N LYS A 302 -1.78 25.27 -31.45
CA LYS A 302 -2.38 26.59 -31.75
C LYS A 302 -1.36 27.73 -31.55
N ASN A 303 -0.45 27.60 -30.58
CA ASN A 303 0.55 28.62 -30.25
C ASN A 303 1.79 28.59 -31.17
N GLY A 304 1.94 27.54 -32.00
CA GLY A 304 3.11 27.36 -32.87
C GLY A 304 4.30 26.67 -32.18
N GLU A 305 4.21 26.43 -30.88
CA GLU A 305 5.18 25.70 -30.09
C GLU A 305 5.20 24.22 -30.50
N LYS A 306 6.39 23.65 -30.69
CA LYS A 306 6.53 22.20 -30.83
C LYS A 306 6.14 21.58 -29.48
N PRO A 307 5.16 20.66 -29.41
CA PRO A 307 4.80 20.03 -28.15
C PRO A 307 6.00 19.27 -27.60
N HIS A 308 6.22 19.35 -26.28
CA HIS A 308 7.24 18.54 -25.61
C HIS A 308 6.89 17.06 -25.80
N LEU A 309 7.66 16.39 -26.67
CA LEU A 309 7.41 15.02 -27.08
C LEU A 309 8.29 14.06 -26.29
N ASP A 310 7.82 13.73 -25.09
CA ASP A 310 8.13 12.43 -24.52
C ASP A 310 7.65 11.34 -25.49
N ARG A 311 8.60 10.79 -26.25
CA ARG A 311 8.46 9.67 -27.19
C ARG A 311 7.56 9.93 -28.41
N ALA A 312 8.12 10.61 -29.41
CA ALA A 312 7.76 10.36 -30.82
C ALA A 312 8.67 9.26 -31.40
N ALA A 313 8.13 8.08 -31.69
CA ALA A 313 8.87 7.04 -32.41
C ALA A 313 9.02 7.45 -33.89
N THR A 314 10.25 7.69 -34.33
CA THR A 314 10.57 8.09 -35.72
C THR A 314 10.47 6.91 -36.69
N LEU A 315 9.29 6.75 -37.29
CA LEU A 315 9.13 5.97 -38.52
C LEU A 315 9.70 6.78 -39.71
N PRO A 316 10.56 6.18 -40.57
CA PRO A 316 11.09 6.88 -41.73
C PRO A 316 10.03 7.04 -42.82
N THR A 317 9.88 8.26 -43.34
CA THR A 317 9.07 8.53 -44.54
C THR A 317 9.82 8.10 -45.80
N LEU A 318 9.24 7.17 -46.55
CA LEU A 318 9.68 6.86 -47.92
C LEU A 318 9.28 7.99 -48.89
N PRO A 319 10.04 8.19 -49.99
CA PRO A 319 9.78 9.26 -50.95
C PRO A 319 8.50 9.01 -51.78
N ASN A 320 8.01 10.10 -52.39
CA ASN A 320 6.76 10.14 -53.13
C ASN A 320 6.80 9.24 -54.38
N VAL A 321 5.81 8.35 -54.55
CA VAL A 321 5.58 7.56 -55.77
C VAL A 321 4.09 7.70 -56.14
N GLY A 322 3.80 7.80 -57.44
CA GLY A 322 2.48 8.16 -57.97
C GLY A 322 1.35 7.15 -57.71
N PRO A 323 0.09 7.53 -58.03
CA PRO A 323 -1.08 6.72 -57.73
C PRO A 323 -1.16 5.46 -58.60
N VAL A 324 -1.11 4.29 -57.96
CA VAL A 324 -1.35 2.98 -58.58
C VAL A 324 -2.67 2.40 -58.02
N THR A 325 -3.40 1.69 -58.88
CA THR A 325 -4.77 1.21 -58.62
C THR A 325 -4.84 0.01 -57.68
N LYS A 326 -6.06 -0.23 -57.16
CA LYS A 326 -6.45 -1.34 -56.28
C LYS A 326 -5.85 -2.71 -56.68
N MET A 327 -5.36 -3.46 -55.70
CA MET A 327 -5.73 -4.89 -55.53
C MET A 327 -5.44 -5.41 -54.11
N ASP A 328 -6.45 -6.10 -53.57
CA ASP A 328 -6.48 -7.25 -52.66
C ASP A 328 -5.69 -7.33 -51.33
N HIS A 329 -6.27 -8.08 -50.39
CA HIS A 329 -5.84 -8.17 -49.00
C HIS A 329 -4.73 -9.21 -48.77
N PRO A 330 -3.60 -8.88 -48.11
CA PRO A 330 -2.73 -9.88 -47.49
C PRO A 330 -3.40 -10.51 -46.25
N PRO A 331 -3.08 -11.78 -45.91
CA PRO A 331 -3.87 -12.57 -44.96
C PRO A 331 -3.70 -12.17 -43.49
N MET A 332 -4.78 -12.31 -42.71
CA MET A 332 -4.73 -12.14 -41.26
C MET A 332 -4.06 -13.35 -40.59
N LEU A 333 -2.93 -13.11 -39.91
CA LEU A 333 -2.33 -14.11 -39.02
C LEU A 333 -3.27 -14.42 -37.84
N ASN A 334 -3.74 -15.66 -37.79
CA ASN A 334 -4.68 -16.14 -36.78
C ASN A 334 -4.02 -16.18 -35.40
N ARG A 335 -4.63 -15.56 -34.38
CA ARG A 335 -4.03 -15.37 -33.05
C ARG A 335 -4.64 -16.26 -31.97
N ASN A 336 -4.87 -17.53 -32.31
CA ASN A 336 -5.09 -18.59 -31.34
C ASN A 336 -3.80 -19.41 -31.21
N ASP A 337 -3.00 -19.10 -30.20
CA ASP A 337 -2.33 -20.08 -29.30
C ASP A 337 -1.24 -19.38 -28.47
N THR A 338 -1.54 -19.13 -27.20
CA THR A 338 -0.56 -18.85 -26.13
C THR A 338 -1.17 -19.00 -24.73
N MET A 339 -1.93 -20.08 -24.52
CA MET A 339 -2.32 -20.51 -23.17
C MET A 339 -1.09 -21.07 -22.44
N MET A 340 -0.28 -20.21 -21.81
CA MET A 340 0.78 -20.66 -20.92
C MET A 340 0.20 -20.98 -19.53
N THR A 341 0.34 -22.25 -19.14
CA THR A 341 -0.15 -22.82 -17.89
C THR A 341 0.83 -22.56 -16.73
N LEU A 342 0.52 -21.56 -15.89
CA LEU A 342 1.06 -21.47 -14.53
C LEU A 342 -0.09 -21.16 -13.54
N PRO A 343 -0.02 -21.68 -12.30
CA PRO A 343 -1.15 -21.67 -11.38
C PRO A 343 -1.38 -20.29 -10.73
N PRO A 344 -2.64 -19.93 -10.41
CA PRO A 344 -2.94 -18.74 -9.64
C PRO A 344 -2.54 -18.94 -8.17
N TYR A 345 -1.44 -18.31 -7.73
CA TYR A 345 -1.08 -18.29 -6.31
C TYR A 345 -2.14 -17.53 -5.51
N THR A 346 -2.49 -18.04 -4.32
CA THR A 346 -3.60 -17.48 -3.53
C THR A 346 -3.11 -16.56 -2.42
N SER A 347 -3.56 -15.31 -2.42
CA SER A 347 -3.31 -14.35 -1.34
C SER A 347 -4.53 -14.22 -0.44
N ARG A 348 -4.53 -14.96 0.67
CA ARG A 348 -5.55 -14.88 1.73
C ARG A 348 -4.92 -15.23 3.09
N PRO A 349 -5.13 -14.43 4.16
CA PRO A 349 -4.66 -14.78 5.49
C PRO A 349 -5.37 -16.03 6.03
N GLY A 350 -4.63 -16.88 6.74
CA GLY A 350 -5.19 -17.92 7.63
C GLY A 350 -5.40 -17.35 9.04
N THR A 351 -6.44 -17.79 9.74
CA THR A 351 -6.72 -17.37 11.13
C THR A 351 -6.25 -18.47 12.08
N PRO A 352 -5.42 -18.20 13.11
CA PRO A 352 -5.02 -19.21 14.09
C PRO A 352 -6.11 -19.46 15.16
N GLY A 353 -6.27 -20.70 15.61
CA GLY A 353 -7.00 -21.03 16.85
C GLY A 353 -7.93 -22.25 16.75
N GLY A 354 -7.48 -23.40 17.24
CA GLY A 354 -8.27 -24.63 17.39
C GLY A 354 -7.42 -25.89 17.17
N MET A 355 -7.25 -26.71 18.21
CA MET A 355 -6.47 -27.96 18.16
C MET A 355 -7.36 -29.21 18.20
N GLU A 356 -6.70 -30.34 17.93
CA GLU A 356 -7.04 -31.73 18.31
C GLU A 356 -7.96 -32.62 17.45
N ASN A 357 -7.52 -33.89 17.40
CA ASN A 357 -8.23 -35.15 17.18
C ASN A 357 -8.75 -35.53 15.77
N ALA A 358 -7.98 -36.39 15.10
CA ALA A 358 -8.42 -37.42 14.15
C ALA A 358 -8.06 -38.81 14.74
N PRO A 359 -8.85 -39.88 14.53
CA PRO A 359 -8.78 -40.69 13.29
C PRO A 359 -10.17 -41.35 12.94
N PRO A 360 -10.31 -42.43 12.14
CA PRO A 360 -9.45 -43.05 11.11
C PRO A 360 -10.10 -42.98 9.69
N ALA A 361 -9.78 -43.89 8.75
CA ALA A 361 -10.10 -43.75 7.32
C ALA A 361 -10.73 -44.99 6.62
N SER A 362 -11.59 -44.72 5.62
CA SER A 362 -12.07 -45.60 4.54
C SER A 362 -12.89 -44.73 3.54
N GLU A 363 -12.93 -44.92 2.22
CA GLU A 363 -12.29 -45.89 1.32
C GLU A 363 -12.04 -45.25 -0.08
N ARG A 364 -11.59 -46.02 -1.10
CA ARG A 364 -11.13 -45.52 -2.43
C ARG A 364 -12.13 -45.77 -3.57
N THR A 365 -11.91 -45.05 -4.67
CA THR A 365 -11.90 -45.65 -6.03
C THR A 365 -10.81 -44.99 -6.89
N VAL A 366 -10.27 -45.71 -7.89
CA VAL A 366 -9.13 -45.32 -8.74
C VAL A 366 -9.30 -45.94 -10.13
N PRO A 367 -8.80 -45.31 -11.21
CA PRO A 367 -7.81 -46.02 -12.04
C PRO A 367 -6.75 -45.09 -12.70
N SER A 368 -5.68 -45.56 -13.37
CA SER A 368 -4.82 -46.75 -13.17
C SER A 368 -3.67 -46.77 -14.21
N ARG A 369 -2.40 -46.86 -13.77
CA ARG A 369 -1.16 -47.40 -14.40
C ARG A 369 0.07 -46.65 -13.85
N GLN A 370 1.01 -47.31 -13.15
CA GLN A 370 2.06 -48.26 -13.61
C GLN A 370 3.17 -47.58 -14.44
N GLY A 371 4.42 -47.46 -13.95
CA GLY A 371 4.89 -47.82 -12.59
C GLY A 371 6.38 -47.51 -12.29
N THR A 372 6.73 -47.58 -10.99
CA THR A 372 7.98 -48.12 -10.37
C THR A 372 9.32 -47.89 -11.10
N THR A 373 10.36 -47.26 -10.54
CA THR A 373 10.96 -47.36 -9.18
C THR A 373 11.80 -46.10 -8.81
N ALA A 374 12.23 -45.79 -7.57
CA ALA A 374 11.84 -46.17 -6.18
C ALA A 374 12.65 -45.30 -5.15
N SER A 375 12.38 -45.52 -3.85
CA SER A 375 13.23 -45.35 -2.63
C SER A 375 14.32 -44.25 -2.54
N ILE A 376 14.13 -43.15 -1.78
CA ILE A 376 14.12 -42.99 -0.29
C ILE A 376 15.51 -42.66 0.30
N ALA A 377 15.63 -41.45 0.87
CA ALA A 377 16.19 -41.18 2.20
C ALA A 377 16.02 -39.68 2.54
N SER A 378 15.38 -39.35 3.66
CA SER A 378 15.34 -38.00 4.21
C SER A 378 15.85 -38.02 5.65
N TYR A 379 16.64 -37.01 6.02
CA TYR A 379 17.05 -36.79 7.40
C TYR A 379 16.77 -35.35 7.80
N ALA A 380 16.05 -35.20 8.91
CA ALA A 380 15.98 -33.97 9.69
C ALA A 380 16.71 -34.22 11.02
N SER A 381 17.18 -33.17 11.69
CA SER A 381 17.82 -33.32 13.00
C SER A 381 17.55 -32.10 13.88
N ARG A 382 17.15 -32.36 15.12
CA ARG A 382 17.02 -31.39 16.22
C ARG A 382 18.14 -31.63 17.22
N ALA A 383 18.79 -30.56 17.68
CA ALA A 383 19.51 -30.49 18.95
C ALA A 383 19.51 -29.01 19.38
N THR A 384 18.72 -28.58 20.38
CA THR A 384 18.96 -28.64 21.83
C THR A 384 20.22 -27.89 22.29
N SER A 385 20.01 -26.82 23.05
CA SER A 385 21.06 -25.99 23.66
C SER A 385 21.86 -26.72 24.73
N ARG A 386 23.15 -26.37 24.87
CA ARG A 386 23.97 -26.68 26.05
C ARG A 386 24.94 -25.52 26.32
N SER A 387 25.17 -25.21 27.60
CA SER A 387 25.94 -24.06 28.05
C SER A 387 27.33 -24.44 28.60
N GLY A 388 28.23 -23.44 28.64
CA GLY A 388 29.47 -23.47 29.43
C GLY A 388 30.69 -24.09 28.75
N GLY A 389 31.73 -23.28 28.52
CA GLY A 389 33.02 -23.73 27.97
C GLY A 389 33.88 -22.59 27.46
N GLY A 390 34.49 -21.80 28.37
CA GLY A 390 35.29 -20.62 28.01
C GLY A 390 36.79 -20.81 28.25
N TYR A 391 37.57 -20.80 27.17
CA TYR A 391 39.00 -20.48 27.07
C TYR A 391 39.20 -19.95 25.62
N GLY A 392 40.07 -19.00 25.30
CA GLY A 392 41.03 -18.21 26.08
C GLY A 392 42.05 -17.65 25.09
N ARG A 393 41.87 -16.43 24.57
CA ARG A 393 42.75 -15.87 23.53
C ARG A 393 44.06 -15.36 24.12
N ILE A 394 45.17 -15.84 23.57
CA ILE A 394 46.53 -15.39 23.85
C ILE A 394 46.76 -14.02 23.17
N ALA A 395 47.49 -13.12 23.82
CA ALA A 395 47.80 -11.78 23.33
C ALA A 395 49.28 -11.63 22.96
N SER A 396 49.58 -11.02 21.81
CA SER A 396 50.87 -10.45 21.37
C SER A 396 50.71 -9.88 19.95
N PRO A 397 51.57 -8.95 19.49
CA PRO A 397 52.04 -7.74 20.17
C PRO A 397 51.86 -6.47 19.29
N VAL A 398 52.08 -5.28 19.87
CA VAL A 398 52.04 -3.99 19.15
C VAL A 398 53.46 -3.58 18.71
N PRO A 399 53.68 -3.10 17.47
CA PRO A 399 54.92 -2.41 17.07
C PRO A 399 54.92 -0.91 17.43
N ASP A 400 56.08 -0.38 17.81
CA ASP A 400 56.26 0.99 18.32
C ASP A 400 56.16 2.13 17.27
N VAL A 401 55.91 3.34 17.77
CA VAL A 401 55.90 4.61 17.00
C VAL A 401 57.10 5.48 17.43
N PRO A 402 57.92 6.04 16.52
CA PRO A 402 59.05 6.90 16.88
C PRO A 402 58.62 8.33 17.28
N PRO A 403 59.41 9.06 18.09
CA PRO A 403 58.87 10.17 18.89
C PRO A 403 59.28 11.59 18.45
N ILE A 404 58.38 12.56 18.70
CA ILE A 404 58.64 13.93 19.21
C ILE A 404 59.46 14.91 18.34
N ASN A 405 58.86 16.06 17.97
CA ASN A 405 59.21 17.35 18.61
C ASN A 405 58.15 18.47 18.40
N TYR A 406 58.12 19.45 19.31
CA TYR A 406 57.22 20.63 19.29
C TYR A 406 57.95 21.90 19.81
N GLN A 407 58.64 22.61 18.91
CA GLN A 407 59.29 23.94 19.07
C GLN A 407 59.64 24.43 17.64
N GLY A 408 59.58 25.71 17.25
CA GLY A 408 59.11 26.96 17.86
C GLY A 408 58.82 28.01 16.76
N HIS A 409 58.39 29.24 17.10
CA HIS A 409 57.94 30.24 16.11
C HIS A 409 59.07 30.96 15.34
N THR A 410 58.83 31.36 14.07
CA THR A 410 59.04 32.75 13.58
C THR A 410 58.38 33.04 12.22
N GLN A 411 57.91 34.28 12.06
CA GLN A 411 57.60 35.04 10.82
C GLN A 411 58.69 36.13 10.64
N PRO A 412 58.74 37.04 9.62
CA PRO A 412 57.87 37.28 8.44
C PRO A 412 58.62 37.58 7.09
N ARG A 413 57.87 38.06 6.08
CA ARG A 413 58.24 38.98 4.95
C ARG A 413 58.35 38.42 3.50
N SER A 414 58.47 39.35 2.55
CA SER A 414 57.93 39.31 1.17
C SER A 414 58.80 40.07 0.13
N ILE A 415 58.75 39.67 -1.14
CA ILE A 415 59.13 40.38 -2.39
C ILE A 415 58.54 39.51 -3.55
N THR A 416 57.72 39.90 -4.55
CA THR A 416 57.48 41.07 -5.45
C THR A 416 58.20 41.01 -6.81
N ASP A 417 57.42 40.86 -7.91
CA ASP A 417 57.60 41.54 -9.22
C ASP A 417 56.45 41.18 -10.22
N ARG A 418 56.38 41.71 -11.47
CA ARG A 418 55.91 43.06 -11.89
C ARG A 418 55.59 43.11 -13.42
N HIS A 419 54.96 44.21 -13.89
CA HIS A 419 54.76 44.67 -15.29
C HIS A 419 53.66 43.98 -16.16
N ASP A 420 53.08 44.61 -17.20
CA ASP A 420 52.57 46.00 -17.38
C ASP A 420 51.76 46.19 -18.70
N ASN A 421 51.21 47.40 -18.92
CA ASN A 421 50.92 48.09 -20.23
C ASN A 421 49.47 48.33 -20.78
N PHE A 422 49.13 49.63 -20.86
CA PHE A 422 48.40 50.43 -21.89
C PHE A 422 46.86 50.31 -22.17
N GLY A 423 46.25 51.50 -22.40
CA GLY A 423 44.90 51.76 -22.99
C GLY A 423 45.02 52.49 -24.37
N PRO A 424 44.13 53.43 -24.81
CA PRO A 424 43.11 54.21 -24.07
C PRO A 424 41.73 54.48 -24.81
N TYR A 425 40.99 55.49 -24.30
CA TYR A 425 39.68 56.12 -24.68
C TYR A 425 39.63 56.85 -26.08
N PRO A 426 38.54 57.56 -26.58
CA PRO A 426 37.38 58.21 -25.89
C PRO A 426 35.95 58.42 -26.57
N ALA A 427 34.93 58.63 -25.71
CA ALA A 427 33.85 59.68 -25.64
C ALA A 427 32.75 60.04 -26.72
N ASN A 428 31.55 60.42 -26.17
CA ASN A 428 30.55 61.44 -26.61
C ASN A 428 29.64 61.21 -27.87
N GLN A 429 28.46 61.83 -28.10
CA GLN A 429 27.61 62.82 -27.36
C GLN A 429 26.09 62.82 -27.77
N MET A 430 25.28 63.64 -27.07
CA MET A 430 23.95 64.30 -27.33
C MET A 430 23.40 64.43 -28.79
N ALA A 431 22.11 64.75 -29.11
CA ALA A 431 20.78 64.82 -28.42
C ALA A 431 19.65 65.25 -29.44
N MET A 432 18.41 65.52 -28.96
CA MET A 432 17.26 66.29 -29.55
C MET A 432 16.10 65.61 -30.33
N ASP A 433 14.89 66.08 -30.00
CA ASP A 433 13.56 65.99 -30.65
C ASP A 433 13.39 67.11 -31.75
N PRO A 434 12.22 67.51 -32.36
CA PRO A 434 10.80 67.17 -32.06
C PRO A 434 9.75 67.15 -33.24
N ILE A 435 8.45 66.93 -32.88
CA ILE A 435 7.20 67.45 -33.51
C ILE A 435 6.96 67.10 -35.02
N THR A 436 5.92 66.38 -35.46
CA THR A 436 4.45 66.43 -35.19
C THR A 436 3.81 65.03 -35.47
N SER A 437 2.52 64.69 -35.75
CA SER A 437 1.19 65.35 -35.97
C SER A 437 0.00 64.39 -35.62
N LEU A 438 -1.25 64.79 -35.94
CA LEU A 438 -2.55 64.11 -35.72
C LEU A 438 -3.54 64.53 -36.85
N PRO A 439 -4.82 64.05 -36.95
CA PRO A 439 -5.57 63.05 -36.15
C PRO A 439 -6.32 61.96 -36.97
N GLY A 440 -6.91 60.94 -36.30
CA GLY A 440 -7.92 60.08 -36.94
C GLY A 440 -8.44 58.84 -36.17
N ARG A 441 -9.40 59.03 -35.24
CA ARG A 441 -10.49 58.12 -34.75
C ARG A 441 -10.32 56.57 -34.93
N PHE A 442 -10.56 55.71 -33.95
CA PHE A 442 -11.30 55.81 -32.66
C PHE A 442 -10.91 54.65 -31.70
N THR A 443 -11.53 54.59 -30.51
CA THR A 443 -11.43 53.56 -29.44
C THR A 443 -10.19 53.59 -28.52
N GLU A 444 -10.35 54.37 -27.45
CA GLU A 444 -9.52 54.54 -26.25
C GLU A 444 -9.85 53.49 -25.15
N SER A 445 -9.09 53.29 -24.05
CA SER A 445 -7.90 53.99 -23.52
C SER A 445 -7.04 53.08 -22.60
N PRO A 446 -5.82 53.51 -22.16
CA PRO A 446 -4.82 52.69 -21.46
C PRO A 446 -4.75 52.89 -19.92
N GLY A 447 -3.58 52.63 -19.32
CA GLY A 447 -3.33 52.44 -17.88
C GLY A 447 -2.87 53.65 -17.03
N PRO A 448 -2.21 53.42 -15.87
CA PRO A 448 -2.18 54.35 -14.73
C PRO A 448 -0.85 55.10 -14.48
N MET A 449 -0.83 56.00 -13.47
CA MET A 449 0.40 56.55 -12.88
C MET A 449 0.31 56.89 -11.37
N ASN A 450 1.37 56.48 -10.65
CA ASN A 450 2.08 57.14 -9.54
C ASN A 450 1.43 57.54 -8.19
N SER A 451 2.32 57.98 -7.29
CA SER A 451 2.30 57.98 -5.82
C SER A 451 2.43 59.39 -5.22
N ASP A 452 2.24 59.56 -3.89
CA ASP A 452 3.37 59.90 -2.98
C ASP A 452 3.07 59.95 -1.45
N MET A 453 4.15 60.11 -0.67
CA MET A 453 4.30 60.53 0.75
C MET A 453 4.26 59.50 1.91
N ALA A 454 5.08 59.79 2.94
CA ALA A 454 5.44 58.97 4.11
C ALA A 454 5.72 59.85 5.36
N PRO A 455 6.12 59.27 6.53
CA PRO A 455 7.49 59.53 7.01
C PRO A 455 8.21 58.42 7.84
N PHE A 456 9.53 58.25 7.60
CA PHE A 456 10.72 58.17 8.52
C PHE A 456 10.61 57.59 9.97
N PHE A 457 11.62 57.00 10.65
CA PHE A 457 13.06 56.64 10.46
C PHE A 457 13.52 55.80 11.72
N PRO A 458 14.82 55.45 12.01
CA PRO A 458 15.92 54.91 11.20
C PRO A 458 16.67 53.68 11.83
N PRO A 459 17.47 52.91 11.06
CA PRO A 459 18.51 52.01 11.61
C PRO A 459 19.91 52.10 10.90
N PRO A 460 21.03 51.63 11.51
CA PRO A 460 22.36 51.72 10.90
C PRO A 460 22.94 50.40 10.31
N THR A 461 23.23 50.45 9.00
CA THR A 461 24.43 49.90 8.29
C THR A 461 24.93 48.44 8.47
N ARG A 462 24.84 47.64 7.39
CA ARG A 462 26.02 47.12 6.64
C ARG A 462 25.65 46.55 5.24
N ALA A 463 26.63 46.49 4.33
CA ALA A 463 26.57 45.98 2.94
C ALA A 463 28.04 45.68 2.46
N PRO A 464 28.34 45.18 1.23
CA PRO A 464 27.48 44.88 0.07
C PRO A 464 27.79 43.55 -0.71
N SER A 465 27.15 43.40 -1.88
CA SER A 465 27.44 42.46 -3.00
C SER A 465 26.89 41.02 -2.85
N ALA A 466 26.35 40.33 -3.89
CA ALA A 466 26.02 40.72 -5.28
C ALA A 466 24.82 39.88 -5.84
N ARG A 467 24.27 40.26 -7.01
CA ARG A 467 23.13 39.59 -7.69
C ARG A 467 23.12 39.77 -9.23
N PRO A 468 22.49 38.83 -9.96
CA PRO A 468 21.82 39.08 -11.26
C PRO A 468 20.27 39.27 -11.20
N ILE A 469 19.55 38.78 -12.22
CA ILE A 469 18.40 39.34 -13.00
C ILE A 469 17.68 38.13 -13.66
N ASP A 470 16.37 38.02 -13.96
CA ASP A 470 15.14 38.87 -13.89
C ASP A 470 13.86 37.96 -13.80
N ASN A 471 12.64 38.35 -13.36
CA ASN A 471 11.53 39.12 -13.99
C ASN A 471 10.72 38.30 -15.05
N PHE A 472 9.37 38.25 -15.12
CA PHE A 472 8.34 39.32 -15.09
C PHE A 472 6.97 38.95 -14.42
N SER A 473 5.96 39.84 -14.56
CA SER A 473 4.79 40.12 -13.68
C SER A 473 3.43 39.40 -13.91
N GLN A 474 2.48 39.60 -12.97
CA GLN A 474 1.02 39.34 -13.08
C GLN A 474 0.23 40.51 -13.74
N PRO A 475 -1.12 40.46 -13.83
CA PRO A 475 -1.94 41.29 -12.92
C PRO A 475 -3.32 40.69 -12.46
N MET A 476 -4.07 41.45 -11.65
CA MET A 476 -5.41 41.17 -11.08
C MET A 476 -6.30 42.43 -11.10
N GLY A 477 -7.61 42.33 -10.83
CA GLY A 477 -8.55 43.49 -10.86
C GLY A 477 -9.75 43.38 -9.90
N THR A 478 -10.40 44.51 -9.55
CA THR A 478 -11.35 44.62 -8.42
C THR A 478 -12.54 45.58 -8.66
N PHE A 479 -13.55 45.56 -7.77
CA PHE A 479 -14.85 46.24 -7.83
C PHE A 479 -14.84 47.76 -7.50
N PRO A 480 -15.87 48.52 -7.92
CA PRO A 480 -16.22 49.85 -7.40
C PRO A 480 -17.18 49.78 -6.18
N SER A 481 -17.48 50.93 -5.55
CA SER A 481 -18.21 51.05 -4.27
C SER A 481 -19.39 52.02 -4.30
N ALA A 482 -20.36 51.88 -3.37
CA ALA A 482 -21.36 52.91 -3.06
C ALA A 482 -21.94 52.79 -1.63
N GLN A 483 -21.67 53.82 -0.81
CA GLN A 483 -22.50 54.47 0.24
C GLN A 483 -23.35 53.69 1.27
N ALA A 484 -23.52 54.32 2.45
CA ALA A 484 -24.35 53.89 3.58
C ALA A 484 -25.25 55.06 4.06
N PRO A 485 -26.14 54.83 5.03
CA PRO A 485 -26.40 55.83 6.07
C PRO A 485 -26.25 55.27 7.52
N GLN A 486 -26.16 56.18 8.49
CA GLN A 486 -25.83 55.94 9.91
C GLN A 486 -27.09 55.88 10.82
N TYR A 487 -26.93 55.58 12.12
CA TYR A 487 -27.15 56.59 13.19
C TYR A 487 -26.62 56.15 14.59
N GLN A 488 -26.64 57.10 15.54
CA GLN A 488 -26.02 57.18 16.89
C GLN A 488 -26.16 55.94 17.82
N ALA A 489 -25.30 55.63 18.81
CA ALA A 489 -24.29 56.34 19.64
C ALA A 489 -24.78 56.93 20.98
N TYR A 490 -24.28 56.40 22.11
CA TYR A 490 -24.24 57.07 23.42
C TYR A 490 -23.18 56.45 24.37
N ASN A 491 -22.46 57.27 25.15
CA ASN A 491 -21.56 56.84 26.23
C ASN A 491 -21.15 58.03 27.14
N PRO A 492 -21.39 57.99 28.46
CA PRO A 492 -20.75 58.87 29.44
C PRO A 492 -19.98 58.09 30.53
N GLY A 493 -18.75 58.50 30.84
CA GLY A 493 -17.90 57.88 31.87
C GLY A 493 -18.07 58.47 33.28
N GLY A 494 -17.44 57.83 34.27
CA GLY A 494 -17.40 58.26 35.68
C GLY A 494 -16.04 57.95 36.33
N ARG A 495 -15.59 58.80 37.27
CA ARG A 495 -14.21 58.83 37.79
C ARG A 495 -14.03 58.16 39.18
N MET A 496 -12.76 57.83 39.44
CA MET A 496 -12.03 57.97 40.72
C MET A 496 -12.15 56.91 41.82
N SER A 497 -11.09 56.89 42.64
CA SER A 497 -10.72 55.89 43.64
C SER A 497 -11.07 56.33 45.07
N THR A 498 -11.03 55.39 46.01
CA THR A 498 -10.70 55.63 47.44
C THR A 498 -10.20 54.31 48.07
N ALA A 499 -9.73 54.31 49.31
CA ALA A 499 -8.85 53.24 49.83
C ALA A 499 -9.06 52.86 51.31
N SER A 500 -8.44 51.73 51.68
CA SER A 500 -7.89 51.38 53.02
C SER A 500 -8.78 50.73 54.09
N SER A 501 -8.10 49.95 54.95
CA SER A 501 -8.40 49.59 56.35
C SER A 501 -9.34 48.37 56.63
N VAL A 502 -9.21 47.56 57.71
CA VAL A 502 -8.09 47.25 58.65
C VAL A 502 -8.45 46.00 59.51
N ASN A 503 -7.48 45.10 59.80
CA ASN A 503 -7.43 44.09 60.92
C ASN A 503 -8.61 43.05 61.06
N SER A 504 -8.59 41.98 61.90
CA SER A 504 -7.64 41.45 62.92
C SER A 504 -7.88 39.96 63.29
N HIS A 505 -6.79 39.19 63.53
CA HIS A 505 -6.62 38.16 64.62
C HIS A 505 -7.49 36.86 64.63
N GLN A 506 -7.18 35.73 65.32
CA GLN A 506 -5.91 35.09 65.78
C GLN A 506 -6.20 33.67 66.39
N GLY A 507 -5.24 32.71 66.34
CA GLY A 507 -5.25 31.41 67.07
C GLY A 507 -5.69 30.18 66.23
N GLY A 508 -5.26 28.93 66.44
CA GLY A 508 -4.35 28.29 67.43
C GLY A 508 -5.06 27.22 68.29
N ALA A 509 -4.55 26.02 68.59
CA ALA A 509 -3.34 25.27 68.18
C ALA A 509 -3.45 23.75 68.57
N ALA A 510 -2.42 22.93 68.29
CA ALA A 510 -2.19 21.50 68.66
C ALA A 510 -3.14 20.43 68.05
N MET A 511 -2.80 19.16 67.71
CA MET A 511 -1.59 18.28 67.70
C MET A 511 -1.67 17.04 68.60
N GLN A 512 -1.77 15.83 68.00
CA GLN A 512 -1.19 14.55 68.51
C GLN A 512 -1.27 13.39 67.47
N ARG A 513 -0.46 12.34 67.67
CA ARG A 513 -0.46 11.00 66.99
C ARG A 513 -0.26 9.92 68.09
N PRO A 514 -0.64 8.63 67.89
CA PRO A 514 0.40 7.63 67.55
C PRO A 514 -0.04 6.34 66.78
N PHE A 515 0.90 5.82 65.98
CA PHE A 515 1.30 4.41 65.67
C PHE A 515 0.34 3.19 65.41
N ASN A 516 0.96 2.19 64.76
CA ASN A 516 0.53 0.90 64.15
C ASN A 516 0.82 -0.32 65.09
N PRO A 517 0.67 -1.63 64.70
CA PRO A 517 -0.25 -2.36 63.79
C PRO A 517 -0.84 -3.67 64.44
N PRO A 518 -0.77 -4.91 63.87
CA PRO A 518 -1.68 -5.63 62.94
C PRO A 518 -2.39 -6.88 63.56
N VAL A 519 -3.10 -7.71 62.75
CA VAL A 519 -3.12 -9.22 62.75
C VAL A 519 -4.15 -9.81 61.75
N ARG A 520 -4.03 -11.12 61.39
CA ARG A 520 -4.83 -11.90 60.41
C ARG A 520 -6.09 -12.56 61.03
N SER A 521 -7.11 -12.91 60.21
CA SER A 521 -7.46 -14.34 59.86
C SER A 521 -8.87 -14.59 59.26
N ALA A 522 -8.90 -15.45 58.22
CA ALA A 522 -9.83 -16.56 57.93
C ALA A 522 -11.39 -16.42 57.78
N THR A 523 -11.87 -16.88 56.62
CA THR A 523 -13.05 -17.76 56.35
C THR A 523 -14.49 -17.38 56.78
N GLY A 524 -15.42 -17.33 55.80
CA GLY A 524 -16.88 -17.45 56.01
C GLY A 524 -17.70 -17.12 54.73
N PRO A 525 -18.76 -17.86 54.37
CA PRO A 525 -19.50 -17.65 53.11
C PRO A 525 -20.63 -16.61 53.18
N VAL A 526 -21.05 -16.09 52.03
CA VAL A 526 -22.03 -14.99 51.90
C VAL A 526 -23.41 -15.50 51.46
N PRO A 527 -24.50 -15.24 52.21
CA PRO A 527 -25.88 -15.53 51.77
C PRO A 527 -26.49 -14.44 50.87
N PHE A 528 -27.44 -14.85 50.03
CA PHE A 528 -28.27 -13.97 49.18
C PHE A 528 -29.09 -12.94 49.97
N ARG A 529 -29.34 -11.76 49.38
CA ARG A 529 -30.40 -10.84 49.85
C ARG A 529 -31.10 -10.15 48.67
N GLY A 530 -32.44 -10.21 48.66
CA GLY A 530 -33.29 -9.62 47.62
C GLY A 530 -33.51 -8.10 47.77
N PRO A 531 -34.25 -7.48 46.83
CA PRO A 531 -34.45 -6.03 46.80
C PRO A 531 -35.34 -5.52 47.97
N PRO A 532 -35.03 -4.36 48.57
CA PRO A 532 -35.80 -3.80 49.67
C PRO A 532 -37.11 -3.14 49.21
N GLN A 533 -38.11 -3.13 50.10
CA GLN A 533 -39.40 -2.47 49.88
C GLN A 533 -39.34 -0.95 50.12
N ARG A 534 -40.40 -0.26 49.67
CA ARG A 534 -40.54 1.19 49.59
C ARG A 534 -41.49 1.69 50.69
N ASN A 535 -40.99 2.43 51.67
CA ASN A 535 -41.84 3.10 52.66
C ASN A 535 -42.27 4.50 52.20
N LEU A 536 -43.48 4.91 52.62
CA LEU A 536 -44.19 6.12 52.20
C LEU A 536 -44.65 6.94 53.42
N THR A 537 -44.00 8.06 53.73
CA THR A 537 -44.54 9.12 54.59
C THR A 537 -43.84 10.46 54.31
N ASN A 538 -44.47 11.36 53.55
CA ASN A 538 -44.76 12.75 53.95
C ASN A 538 -45.45 13.56 52.82
N PRO A 539 -46.18 14.65 53.14
CA PRO A 539 -47.13 15.29 52.21
C PRO A 539 -46.50 16.34 51.27
N MET A 540 -47.28 16.78 50.28
CA MET A 540 -46.87 17.66 49.18
C MET A 540 -47.54 19.05 49.27
N PRO A 541 -46.78 20.16 49.26
CA PRO A 541 -47.32 21.52 49.03
C PRO A 541 -47.58 21.83 47.54
N PRO A 542 -48.30 22.93 47.21
CA PRO A 542 -49.01 23.05 45.93
C PRO A 542 -48.24 23.64 44.73
N ARG A 543 -48.94 23.64 43.59
CA ARG A 543 -48.46 23.90 42.22
C ARG A 543 -48.69 25.35 41.78
N ALA A 544 -47.68 25.99 41.21
CA ALA A 544 -47.80 27.24 40.43
C ALA A 544 -47.52 26.98 38.93
N ALA A 545 -47.87 27.90 38.03
CA ALA A 545 -48.07 27.59 36.60
C ALA A 545 -47.27 28.45 35.59
N SER A 546 -47.03 27.81 34.43
CA SER A 546 -46.92 28.39 33.07
C SER A 546 -45.87 29.46 32.74
N ALA A 547 -44.85 29.04 31.98
CA ALA A 547 -44.28 29.79 30.83
C ALA A 547 -43.73 28.79 29.79
N ARG A 548 -43.47 29.24 28.55
CA ARG A 548 -42.95 28.39 27.45
C ARG A 548 -41.41 28.30 27.48
N PRO A 549 -40.80 27.17 27.08
CA PRO A 549 -39.36 27.11 26.84
C PRO A 549 -39.02 27.56 25.40
N GLU A 550 -38.13 28.56 25.27
CA GLU A 550 -37.41 28.83 24.02
C GLU A 550 -35.96 28.32 24.08
N ARG A 551 -35.29 28.33 22.92
CA ARG A 551 -33.99 27.73 22.59
C ARG A 551 -32.94 27.71 23.72
N ALA A 552 -32.39 26.52 23.99
CA ALA A 552 -31.13 26.36 24.71
C ALA A 552 -29.90 26.63 23.81
N PRO A 553 -28.90 27.41 24.27
CA PRO A 553 -27.56 27.51 23.68
C PRO A 553 -26.68 26.28 24.08
N PRO A 554 -25.42 26.13 23.61
CA PRO A 554 -24.77 24.81 23.54
C PRO A 554 -24.21 24.28 24.88
N TYR A 555 -24.02 22.96 24.92
CA TYR A 555 -23.40 22.25 26.05
C TYR A 555 -21.94 22.67 26.27
N ASN A 556 -21.68 23.32 27.40
CA ASN A 556 -20.34 23.50 27.93
C ASN A 556 -19.93 22.25 28.74
N TYR A 557 -18.71 21.75 28.57
CA TYR A 557 -18.24 20.47 29.14
C TYR A 557 -17.33 20.66 30.37
N ASP A 558 -17.74 21.53 31.30
CA ASP A 558 -17.06 21.69 32.59
C ASP A 558 -17.37 20.53 33.55
N VAL A 559 -16.67 19.41 33.34
CA VAL A 559 -16.63 18.27 34.27
C VAL A 559 -15.48 18.48 35.25
N GLU A 560 -15.68 19.39 36.21
CA GLU A 560 -14.71 19.67 37.27
C GLU A 560 -15.32 19.41 38.66
N SER A 561 -15.27 18.15 39.11
CA SER A 561 -15.35 17.80 40.54
C SER A 561 -15.07 16.30 40.83
N GLN A 562 -14.37 16.08 41.95
CA GLN A 562 -14.44 14.88 42.79
C GLN A 562 -14.01 13.51 42.20
N ARG A 563 -12.70 13.38 41.93
CA ARG A 563 -11.91 12.22 42.40
C ARG A 563 -10.55 12.68 42.94
N PRO A 564 -10.06 12.14 44.07
CA PRO A 564 -8.70 12.41 44.54
C PRO A 564 -7.71 11.51 43.79
N GLY A 565 -6.98 12.08 42.83
CA GLY A 565 -5.93 11.38 42.10
C GLY A 565 -5.72 11.92 40.68
N GLY A 566 -4.70 12.75 40.50
CA GLY A 566 -4.36 13.38 39.22
C GLY A 566 -5.02 14.74 39.02
N ALA A 567 -4.24 15.83 39.14
CA ALA A 567 -4.68 17.14 38.70
C ALA A 567 -4.68 17.20 37.16
N ILE A 568 -5.77 17.67 36.56
CA ILE A 568 -5.85 17.82 35.10
C ILE A 568 -5.01 19.03 34.68
N ASN A 569 -3.88 18.77 34.04
CA ASN A 569 -3.01 19.80 33.48
C ASN A 569 -3.52 20.18 32.08
N ARG A 570 -3.92 21.45 31.91
CA ARG A 570 -4.24 22.05 30.60
C ARG A 570 -3.01 22.85 30.14
N PRO A 571 -2.20 22.34 29.20
CA PRO A 571 -0.95 23.00 28.81
C PRO A 571 -1.24 24.35 28.13
N ASN A 572 -0.29 25.28 28.25
CA ASN A 572 -0.37 26.65 27.73
C ASN A 572 -1.68 27.38 28.14
N GLY A 573 -2.08 27.24 29.40
CA GLY A 573 -3.27 27.89 29.96
C GLY A 573 -4.62 27.41 29.38
N GLY A 574 -4.62 26.37 28.54
CA GLY A 574 -5.80 25.89 27.81
C GLY A 574 -5.74 26.09 26.30
N GLU A 575 -4.77 26.84 25.77
CA GLU A 575 -4.52 26.91 24.31
C GLU A 575 -4.04 25.56 23.74
N GLY A 576 -3.51 24.70 24.62
CA GLY A 576 -2.99 23.38 24.27
C GLY A 576 -1.53 23.42 23.80
N LYS A 577 -0.92 22.24 23.67
CA LYS A 577 0.44 22.06 23.16
C LYS A 577 0.42 21.13 21.95
N ARG A 578 1.12 21.50 20.88
CA ARG A 578 1.13 20.70 19.63
C ARG A 578 1.55 19.26 19.91
N MET A 579 0.79 18.34 19.34
CA MET A 579 0.95 16.90 19.46
C MET A 579 0.82 16.25 18.08
N ALA A 580 1.58 15.20 17.86
CA ALA A 580 1.47 14.34 16.70
C ALA A 580 1.55 12.89 17.17
N GLY A 581 1.00 11.98 16.38
CA GLY A 581 1.01 10.55 16.67
C GLY A 581 0.89 9.74 15.40
N LEU A 582 1.34 8.49 15.46
CA LEU A 582 1.21 7.52 14.38
C LEU A 582 0.39 6.34 14.90
N SER A 583 -0.85 6.20 14.43
CA SER A 583 -1.57 4.93 14.56
C SER A 583 -1.00 3.97 13.53
N ILE A 584 -0.60 2.78 13.95
CA ILE A 584 0.03 1.78 13.09
C ILE A 584 -0.45 0.37 13.44
N ASP A 585 -0.75 -0.41 12.40
CA ASP A 585 -1.05 -1.83 12.46
C ASP A 585 0.11 -2.59 11.81
N LEU A 586 0.81 -3.40 12.60
CA LEU A 586 1.99 -4.15 12.16
C LEU A 586 1.63 -5.47 11.47
N GLU A 587 0.38 -5.94 11.55
CA GLU A 587 -0.07 -7.17 10.89
C GLU A 587 -0.64 -6.89 9.51
N THR A 588 -1.37 -5.78 9.34
CA THR A 588 -1.94 -5.36 8.04
C THR A 588 -1.02 -4.45 7.23
N ARG A 589 -0.07 -3.77 7.88
CA ARG A 589 0.73 -2.62 7.37
C ARG A 589 -0.05 -1.30 7.24
N ASP A 590 -1.23 -1.17 7.83
CA ASP A 590 -1.99 0.09 7.82
C ASP A 590 -1.35 1.14 8.75
N ARG A 591 -1.32 2.41 8.31
CA ARG A 591 -0.86 3.52 9.17
C ARG A 591 -1.55 4.86 8.88
N VAL A 592 -1.83 5.59 9.95
CA VAL A 592 -2.48 6.92 9.93
C VAL A 592 -1.71 7.88 10.84
N LYS A 593 -1.24 8.98 10.26
CA LYS A 593 -0.70 10.12 11.01
C LYS A 593 -1.83 10.94 11.60
N LEU A 594 -1.65 11.40 12.82
CA LEU A 594 -2.54 12.33 13.52
C LEU A 594 -1.72 13.57 13.91
N VAL A 595 -2.25 14.77 13.68
CA VAL A 595 -1.65 16.04 14.07
C VAL A 595 -2.72 16.92 14.72
N GLY A 596 -2.35 17.69 15.75
CA GLY A 596 -3.27 18.54 16.49
C GLY A 596 -2.66 19.06 17.79
N ASN A 597 -3.49 19.25 18.80
CA ASN A 597 -3.07 19.79 20.11
C ASN A 597 -3.48 18.88 21.25
N MET A 598 -2.56 18.60 22.18
CA MET A 598 -2.87 18.13 23.52
C MET A 598 -3.59 19.26 24.26
N ILE A 599 -4.85 19.05 24.63
CA ILE A 599 -5.70 20.03 25.32
C ILE A 599 -5.76 19.80 26.84
N ALA A 600 -5.54 18.55 27.27
CA ALA A 600 -5.46 18.19 28.68
C ALA A 600 -4.63 16.90 28.86
N GLY A 601 -4.04 16.73 30.04
CA GLY A 601 -3.43 15.48 30.47
C GLY A 601 -3.50 15.31 31.99
N ALA A 602 -3.49 14.06 32.46
CA ALA A 602 -3.51 13.74 33.89
C ALA A 602 -2.67 12.49 34.17
N THR A 603 -1.93 12.51 35.29
CA THR A 603 -1.31 11.31 35.86
C THR A 603 -2.33 10.56 36.71
N VAL A 604 -2.44 9.26 36.50
CA VAL A 604 -3.33 8.35 37.23
C VAL A 604 -2.47 7.27 37.90
N GLU A 605 -2.99 6.59 38.92
CA GLU A 605 -2.29 5.50 39.62
C GLU A 605 -0.91 5.93 40.16
N GLU A 606 -0.89 7.06 40.90
CA GLU A 606 0.32 7.64 41.49
C GLU A 606 1.43 7.99 40.46
N GLY A 607 1.08 8.15 39.19
CA GLY A 607 2.00 8.45 38.09
C GLY A 607 2.41 7.22 37.26
N ARG A 608 1.90 6.02 37.58
CA ARG A 608 2.13 4.80 36.78
C ARG A 608 1.40 4.81 35.44
N ALA A 609 0.31 5.57 35.34
CA ALA A 609 -0.45 5.75 34.11
C ALA A 609 -0.55 7.23 33.74
N VAL A 610 -0.54 7.54 32.44
CA VAL A 610 -0.73 8.90 31.90
C VAL A 610 -1.89 8.89 30.92
N GLN A 611 -2.90 9.72 31.17
CA GLN A 611 -4.01 9.96 30.24
C GLN A 611 -3.79 11.31 29.54
N MET A 612 -4.00 11.36 28.23
CA MET A 612 -3.80 12.55 27.39
C MET A 612 -4.99 12.71 26.44
N ALA A 613 -5.55 13.92 26.39
CA ALA A 613 -6.61 14.29 25.45
C ALA A 613 -6.01 15.13 24.31
N MET A 614 -6.08 14.60 23.09
CA MET A 614 -5.61 15.26 21.87
C MET A 614 -6.79 15.69 21.00
N ALA A 615 -6.93 16.99 20.78
CA ALA A 615 -7.78 17.54 19.72
C ALA A 615 -7.04 17.39 18.38
N VAL A 616 -7.38 16.35 17.62
CA VAL A 616 -6.83 16.10 16.28
C VAL A 616 -7.40 17.14 15.29
N THR A 617 -6.52 17.89 14.62
CA THR A 617 -6.87 18.87 13.58
C THR A 617 -6.66 18.33 12.18
N GLU A 618 -5.69 17.43 12.01
CA GLU A 618 -5.37 16.78 10.73
C GLU A 618 -5.16 15.27 10.92
N SER A 619 -5.59 14.48 9.94
CA SER A 619 -5.42 13.02 9.94
C SER A 619 -5.11 12.56 8.52
N LEU A 620 -4.05 11.77 8.35
CA LEU A 620 -3.53 11.40 7.03
C LEU A 620 -3.06 9.94 6.98
N GLY A 621 -3.77 9.12 6.22
CA GLY A 621 -3.34 7.76 5.87
C GLY A 621 -2.08 7.80 5.00
N ASN A 622 -1.18 6.83 5.18
CA ASN A 622 0.08 6.75 4.43
C ASN A 622 0.29 5.32 3.90
N CYS A 623 0.89 5.20 2.71
CA CYS A 623 1.11 3.94 1.99
C CYS A 623 1.86 2.89 2.83
N PRO A 624 1.67 1.58 2.62
CA PRO A 624 2.33 0.51 3.38
C PRO A 624 3.80 0.27 3.00
N LYS A 625 4.42 1.15 2.21
CA LYS A 625 5.83 1.05 1.80
C LYS A 625 6.76 0.98 3.02
N TYR A 626 7.79 0.15 2.90
CA TYR A 626 8.89 -0.03 3.84
C TYR A 626 8.50 -0.56 5.23
N LEU A 627 7.27 -1.09 5.36
CA LEU A 627 6.74 -1.64 6.60
C LEU A 627 6.68 -3.16 6.53
N ASN A 628 7.60 -3.82 7.23
CA ASN A 628 7.57 -5.27 7.41
C ASN A 628 6.42 -5.65 8.34
N LYS A 629 5.79 -6.81 8.09
CA LYS A 629 4.79 -7.34 9.02
C LYS A 629 5.45 -7.85 10.27
N LYS A 630 4.75 -7.75 11.39
CA LYS A 630 5.10 -8.41 12.65
C LYS A 630 3.84 -8.98 13.28
N ASP A 631 3.86 -10.26 13.62
CA ASP A 631 2.75 -10.94 14.29
C ASP A 631 2.78 -10.56 15.78
N VAL A 632 1.77 -9.83 16.26
CA VAL A 632 1.85 -9.09 17.54
C VAL A 632 1.37 -9.96 18.71
N VAL A 633 2.24 -10.12 19.71
CA VAL A 633 1.91 -10.84 20.95
C VAL A 633 2.07 -9.93 22.17
N PRO A 634 1.15 -9.94 23.15
CA PRO A 634 1.28 -9.14 24.37
C PRO A 634 2.57 -9.45 25.15
N ASN A 635 3.14 -8.44 25.81
CA ASN A 635 4.28 -8.55 26.69
C ASN A 635 3.98 -7.80 28.00
N GLU A 636 4.20 -8.43 29.15
CA GLU A 636 4.08 -7.74 30.44
C GLU A 636 5.24 -6.74 30.58
N MET A 637 4.91 -5.46 30.71
CA MET A 637 5.91 -4.40 30.81
C MET A 637 6.65 -4.47 32.15
N ALA A 638 7.97 -4.66 32.08
CA ALA A 638 8.87 -4.60 33.23
C ALA A 638 10.04 -3.64 32.90
N PRO A 639 9.76 -2.33 32.74
CA PRO A 639 10.72 -1.39 32.14
C PRO A 639 11.92 -1.14 33.06
N GLU A 640 13.10 -1.55 32.59
CA GLU A 640 14.39 -1.36 33.26
C GLU A 640 15.26 -0.40 32.44
N LEU A 641 15.72 0.71 33.03
CA LEU A 641 16.65 1.64 32.39
C LEU A 641 18.08 1.11 32.52
N VAL A 642 18.66 0.66 31.41
CA VAL A 642 20.00 0.03 31.35
C VAL A 642 21.11 1.07 31.19
N SER A 643 20.88 2.09 30.36
CA SER A 643 21.79 3.22 30.17
C SER A 643 21.02 4.48 29.77
N ASP A 644 21.48 5.64 30.23
CA ASP A 644 21.01 6.96 29.81
C ASP A 644 22.12 7.90 29.32
N LYS A 645 23.23 7.31 28.84
CA LYS A 645 24.44 8.01 28.39
C LYS A 645 24.92 7.52 27.03
N LEU A 646 25.78 8.33 26.41
CA LEU A 646 26.66 7.92 25.32
C LEU A 646 28.06 7.60 25.88
N PRO A 647 28.89 6.79 25.19
CA PRO A 647 28.55 5.98 24.02
C PRO A 647 27.52 4.89 24.34
N LEU A 648 26.86 4.35 23.30
CA LEU A 648 25.95 3.23 23.46
C LEU A 648 26.69 1.93 23.81
N SER A 649 26.13 1.18 24.75
CA SER A 649 26.51 -0.19 25.08
C SER A 649 26.25 -1.16 23.91
N GLN A 650 27.04 -2.24 23.80
CA GLN A 650 26.93 -3.21 22.70
C GLN A 650 25.49 -3.72 22.46
N GLU A 651 24.73 -4.08 23.51
CA GLU A 651 23.32 -4.52 23.37
C GLU A 651 22.42 -3.51 22.64
N ALA A 652 22.73 -2.21 22.72
CA ALA A 652 22.00 -1.13 22.05
C ALA A 652 22.53 -0.87 20.62
N LEU A 653 23.82 -1.13 20.36
CA LEU A 653 24.38 -1.14 19.00
C LEU A 653 23.82 -2.33 18.19
N ASP A 654 23.74 -3.51 18.81
CA ASP A 654 23.15 -4.71 18.24
C ASP A 654 21.68 -4.49 17.87
N LEU A 655 20.93 -3.78 18.73
CA LEU A 655 19.56 -3.34 18.45
C LEU A 655 19.48 -2.39 17.24
N VAL A 656 20.40 -1.41 17.13
CA VAL A 656 20.44 -0.49 15.97
C VAL A 656 20.76 -1.24 14.68
N ALA A 657 21.71 -2.18 14.71
CA ALA A 657 22.08 -3.00 13.56
C ALA A 657 20.97 -4.00 13.15
N ALA A 658 20.23 -4.55 14.11
CA ALA A 658 19.11 -5.46 13.86
C ALA A 658 17.82 -4.73 13.45
N ALA A 659 17.73 -3.41 13.62
CA ALA A 659 16.51 -2.64 13.37
C ALA A 659 16.07 -2.69 11.90
N ASP A 660 14.85 -3.18 11.67
CA ASP A 660 14.18 -3.15 10.37
C ASP A 660 13.20 -1.96 10.23
N MET A 661 12.95 -1.25 11.34
CA MET A 661 12.25 0.04 11.38
C MET A 661 12.57 0.83 12.65
N PHE A 662 12.40 2.15 12.58
CA PHE A 662 12.37 3.05 13.73
C PHE A 662 11.30 4.12 13.56
N PHE A 663 10.90 4.75 14.66
CA PHE A 663 9.96 5.86 14.69
C PHE A 663 10.68 7.18 14.96
N LEU A 664 10.19 8.26 14.36
CA LEU A 664 10.74 9.61 14.52
C LEU A 664 9.63 10.66 14.62
N SER A 665 9.90 11.73 15.36
CA SER A 665 9.06 12.92 15.48
C SER A 665 9.89 14.17 15.16
N SER A 666 9.29 15.12 14.43
CA SER A 666 9.95 16.37 14.00
C SER A 666 8.94 17.51 13.88
N THR A 667 9.36 18.77 13.97
CA THR A 667 8.47 19.94 13.87
C THR A 667 9.18 21.13 13.24
N ASN A 668 8.51 21.83 12.32
CA ASN A 668 8.98 23.11 11.76
C ASN A 668 8.64 24.33 12.65
N GLY A 669 8.17 24.12 13.88
CA GLY A 669 7.70 25.20 14.78
C GLY A 669 6.26 25.68 14.51
N VAL A 670 5.58 25.17 13.47
CA VAL A 670 4.19 25.51 13.11
C VAL A 670 3.27 24.27 13.13
N THR A 671 3.75 23.12 12.67
CA THR A 671 3.09 21.79 12.73
C THR A 671 4.07 20.75 13.27
N MET A 672 3.62 19.51 13.52
CA MET A 672 4.49 18.42 13.97
C MET A 672 4.18 17.13 13.19
N ASP A 673 5.22 16.40 12.81
CA ASP A 673 5.14 15.09 12.18
C ASP A 673 5.50 13.99 13.19
N THR A 674 4.92 12.80 13.03
CA THR A 674 5.38 11.57 13.67
C THR A 674 5.16 10.43 12.70
N ASN A 675 6.22 9.69 12.40
CA ASN A 675 6.31 8.82 11.25
C ASN A 675 7.33 7.70 11.52
N HIS A 676 7.30 6.64 10.74
CA HIS A 676 8.36 5.61 10.76
C HIS A 676 9.42 5.87 9.66
N ARG A 677 10.53 5.15 9.74
CA ARG A 677 11.32 4.66 8.60
C ARG A 677 11.56 3.18 8.78
N GLY A 678 11.82 2.47 7.68
CA GLY A 678 12.05 1.03 7.70
C GLY A 678 12.64 0.52 6.39
N GLY A 679 12.88 -0.78 6.34
CA GLY A 679 13.46 -1.47 5.21
C GLY A 679 13.85 -2.90 5.59
N SER A 680 14.94 -3.39 5.03
CA SER A 680 15.59 -4.61 5.50
C SER A 680 16.38 -4.33 6.80
N PRO A 681 16.62 -5.32 7.68
CA PRO A 681 17.47 -5.15 8.86
C PRO A 681 18.83 -4.56 8.49
N GLY A 682 19.35 -3.63 9.31
CA GLY A 682 20.61 -2.95 9.05
C GLY A 682 20.54 -1.89 7.94
N PHE A 683 19.36 -1.37 7.60
CA PHE A 683 19.24 -0.19 6.72
C PHE A 683 19.73 1.12 7.39
N MET A 684 19.77 1.15 8.72
CA MET A 684 20.33 2.22 9.53
C MET A 684 21.75 1.86 9.95
N ARG A 685 22.68 2.81 9.80
CA ARG A 685 24.13 2.63 9.99
C ARG A 685 24.64 3.54 11.10
N ILE A 686 25.71 3.11 11.76
CA ILE A 686 26.41 3.87 12.81
C ILE A 686 27.71 4.39 12.19
N ILE A 687 27.89 5.71 12.16
CA ILE A 687 29.14 6.35 11.68
C ILE A 687 30.12 6.52 12.85
N LYS A 688 29.63 6.96 14.01
CA LYS A 688 30.42 7.27 15.21
C LYS A 688 29.66 6.85 16.46
N ASN A 689 30.36 6.34 17.48
CA ASN A 689 29.80 6.05 18.80
C ASN A 689 30.87 6.30 19.88
N GLU A 690 31.02 7.57 20.29
CA GLU A 690 32.02 8.05 21.25
C GLU A 690 31.36 8.87 22.38
N ASP A 691 32.14 9.26 23.39
CA ASP A 691 31.66 10.05 24.55
C ASP A 691 31.11 11.43 24.16
N ASP A 692 31.56 12.01 23.04
CA ASP A 692 31.14 13.31 22.52
C ASP A 692 29.90 13.25 21.61
N GLY A 693 29.52 12.07 21.12
CA GLY A 693 28.40 11.91 20.20
C GLY A 693 28.24 10.54 19.56
N LEU A 694 26.99 10.23 19.21
CA LEU A 694 26.59 9.10 18.39
C LEU A 694 26.08 9.65 17.05
N GLU A 695 26.69 9.27 15.94
CA GLU A 695 26.19 9.60 14.60
C GLU A 695 25.54 8.37 13.95
N LEU A 696 24.26 8.50 13.63
CA LEU A 696 23.50 7.53 12.84
C LEU A 696 23.26 8.07 11.44
N ILE A 697 23.16 7.21 10.43
CA ILE A 697 22.73 7.59 9.09
C ILE A 697 21.77 6.55 8.51
N TYR A 698 20.81 7.00 7.71
CA TYR A 698 19.96 6.11 6.91
C TYR A 698 19.71 6.68 5.50
N PRO A 699 19.64 5.82 4.47
CA PRO A 699 19.20 6.19 3.13
C PRO A 699 17.70 6.50 3.10
N GLU A 700 17.29 7.61 2.48
CA GLU A 700 15.90 8.09 2.51
C GLU A 700 15.19 7.75 1.18
N PHE A 701 14.31 6.75 1.23
CA PHE A 701 13.77 6.07 0.05
C PHE A 701 12.53 6.76 -0.57
N SER A 702 12.17 6.31 -1.78
CA SER A 702 11.07 6.84 -2.59
C SER A 702 9.68 6.64 -1.95
N GLY A 703 9.28 7.55 -1.06
CA GLY A 703 8.01 7.49 -0.33
C GLY A 703 6.77 7.92 -1.14
N ASN A 704 6.03 8.89 -0.59
CA ASN A 704 4.83 9.48 -1.19
C ASN A 704 4.96 10.97 -1.53
N ARG A 705 6.20 11.51 -1.49
CA ARG A 705 6.53 12.91 -1.80
C ARG A 705 5.75 13.98 -0.99
N LEU A 706 5.22 13.64 0.19
CA LEU A 706 4.65 14.62 1.12
C LEU A 706 5.70 15.51 1.81
N TYR A 707 6.96 15.06 1.85
CA TYR A 707 8.12 15.72 2.46
C TYR A 707 7.99 16.19 3.93
N GLN A 708 6.88 15.98 4.64
CA GLN A 708 6.64 16.45 6.02
C GLN A 708 7.85 16.33 6.96
N THR A 709 8.45 15.15 7.07
CA THR A 709 9.65 14.91 7.90
C THR A 709 10.86 15.74 7.44
N LEU A 710 11.15 15.77 6.14
CA LEU A 710 12.34 16.41 5.57
C LEU A 710 12.19 17.93 5.52
N GLY A 711 10.99 18.43 5.22
CA GLY A 711 10.64 19.84 5.30
C GLY A 711 10.70 20.37 6.74
N ASN A 712 10.31 19.56 7.73
CA ASN A 712 10.57 19.88 9.13
C ASN A 712 12.07 20.00 9.40
N PHE A 713 12.88 18.98 9.08
CA PHE A 713 14.34 19.02 9.29
C PHE A 713 15.04 20.20 8.58
N ARG A 714 14.54 20.61 7.41
CA ARG A 714 15.09 21.76 6.67
C ARG A 714 14.78 23.13 7.32
N VAL A 715 13.77 23.21 8.19
CA VAL A 715 13.42 24.43 8.95
C VAL A 715 13.95 24.36 10.39
N ASN A 716 13.94 23.17 10.98
CA ASN A 716 14.38 22.89 12.35
C ASN A 716 14.93 21.45 12.41
N PRO A 717 16.24 21.24 12.63
CA PRO A 717 16.85 19.92 12.54
C PRO A 717 16.49 18.99 13.72
N LEU A 718 15.83 19.49 14.78
CA LEU A 718 15.58 18.71 15.99
C LEU A 718 14.68 17.49 15.72
N VAL A 719 15.13 16.33 16.20
CA VAL A 719 14.46 15.02 16.05
C VAL A 719 14.43 14.27 17.37
N GLY A 720 13.28 13.65 17.67
CA GLY A 720 13.16 12.58 18.67
C GLY A 720 12.93 11.24 17.97
N ILE A 721 13.53 10.16 18.47
CA ILE A 721 13.59 8.84 17.83
C ILE A 721 13.26 7.74 18.85
N ALA A 722 12.58 6.69 18.42
CA ALA A 722 12.43 5.44 19.15
C ALA A 722 12.72 4.25 18.23
N ILE A 723 13.68 3.40 18.62
CA ILE A 723 14.10 2.20 17.90
C ILE A 723 13.70 0.99 18.78
N PRO A 724 12.61 0.28 18.45
CA PRO A 724 12.14 -0.88 19.21
C PRO A 724 12.76 -2.19 18.71
N ASP A 725 13.23 -3.04 19.64
CA ASP A 725 13.42 -4.46 19.37
C ASP A 725 12.15 -5.25 19.72
N TYR A 726 11.46 -5.68 18.67
CA TYR A 726 10.22 -6.45 18.77
C TYR A 726 10.42 -7.90 19.26
N ASN A 727 11.65 -8.42 19.30
CA ASN A 727 11.92 -9.77 19.82
C ASN A 727 12.00 -9.80 21.36
N THR A 728 12.68 -8.81 21.94
CA THR A 728 12.91 -8.70 23.39
C THR A 728 11.91 -7.80 24.12
N ALA A 729 11.19 -6.94 23.39
CA ALA A 729 10.44 -5.79 23.91
C ALA A 729 11.32 -4.64 24.46
N ASN A 730 12.61 -4.61 24.12
CA ASN A 730 13.51 -3.51 24.47
C ASN A 730 13.31 -2.29 23.54
N VAL A 731 13.67 -1.09 24.01
CA VAL A 731 13.60 0.14 23.20
C VAL A 731 14.82 1.02 23.45
N LEU A 732 15.40 1.54 22.37
CA LEU A 732 16.34 2.65 22.42
C LEU A 732 15.60 3.95 22.05
N TYR A 733 15.42 4.84 23.02
CA TYR A 733 14.93 6.20 22.81
C TYR A 733 16.12 7.13 22.60
N ALA A 734 16.06 8.06 21.65
CA ALA A 734 17.14 8.99 21.36
C ALA A 734 16.62 10.35 20.90
N THR A 735 17.44 11.40 21.04
CA THR A 735 17.13 12.74 20.54
C THR A 735 18.39 13.45 20.08
N GLY A 736 18.24 14.36 19.11
CA GLY A 736 19.38 15.06 18.52
C GLY A 736 18.98 15.94 17.34
N SER A 737 19.90 16.11 16.39
CA SER A 737 19.72 16.94 15.20
C SER A 737 19.99 16.17 13.91
N ALA A 738 19.05 16.22 12.97
CA ALA A 738 19.15 15.62 11.65
C ALA A 738 19.72 16.60 10.60
N SER A 739 20.47 16.07 9.63
CA SER A 739 20.98 16.76 8.44
C SER A 739 20.65 15.95 7.20
N ILE A 740 20.16 16.62 6.16
CA ILE A 740 19.78 15.98 4.89
C ILE A 740 20.97 16.12 3.94
N LEU A 741 21.52 14.99 3.51
CA LEU A 741 22.62 14.88 2.56
C LEU A 741 22.06 14.55 1.18
N VAL A 742 22.54 15.21 0.13
CA VAL A 742 22.00 15.10 -1.24
C VAL A 742 23.12 14.90 -2.26
N GLY A 743 22.92 14.00 -3.22
CA GLY A 743 23.90 13.74 -4.27
C GLY A 743 25.22 13.24 -3.69
N ASP A 744 26.32 13.92 -4.00
CA ASP A 744 27.68 13.53 -3.62
C ASP A 744 27.89 13.55 -2.09
N GLU A 745 27.18 14.41 -1.36
CA GLU A 745 27.16 14.38 0.11
C GLU A 745 26.54 13.09 0.67
N ALA A 746 25.60 12.47 -0.05
CA ALA A 746 24.96 11.22 0.38
C ALA A 746 25.78 9.99 -0.06
N SER A 747 26.35 10.02 -1.26
CA SER A 747 27.15 8.91 -1.78
C SER A 747 28.49 8.75 -1.07
N SER A 748 29.11 9.85 -0.61
CA SER A 748 30.36 9.86 0.18
C SER A 748 30.24 9.17 1.56
N TYR A 749 29.03 8.95 2.06
CA TYR A 749 28.78 8.11 3.25
C TYR A 749 28.22 6.75 2.87
N LEU A 750 27.18 6.68 2.02
CA LEU A 750 26.44 5.47 1.70
C LEU A 750 26.51 5.12 0.21
N ALA A 751 27.06 3.95 -0.12
CA ALA A 751 27.24 3.52 -1.49
C ALA A 751 25.93 3.58 -2.31
N ARG A 752 26.01 4.17 -3.52
CA ARG A 752 24.90 4.33 -4.49
C ARG A 752 23.64 5.00 -3.91
N THR A 753 23.79 5.92 -2.95
CA THR A 753 22.68 6.63 -2.29
C THR A 753 22.61 8.09 -2.73
N LYS A 754 21.52 8.51 -3.38
CA LYS A 754 21.30 9.90 -3.86
C LYS A 754 20.71 10.85 -2.80
N LEU A 755 20.16 10.31 -1.71
CA LEU A 755 19.54 11.06 -0.61
C LEU A 755 19.69 10.27 0.69
N ALA A 756 20.30 10.87 1.70
CA ALA A 756 20.48 10.28 3.03
C ALA A 756 20.14 11.29 4.12
N VAL A 757 19.87 10.80 5.33
CA VAL A 757 19.70 11.63 6.51
C VAL A 757 20.68 11.16 7.57
N LYS A 758 21.65 12.02 7.91
CA LYS A 758 22.56 11.84 9.04
C LYS A 758 21.92 12.45 10.29
N ILE A 759 22.13 11.84 11.45
CA ILE A 759 21.54 12.24 12.72
C ILE A 759 22.62 12.21 13.79
N LEU A 760 22.98 13.39 14.30
CA LEU A 760 23.81 13.52 15.49
C LEU A 760 22.91 13.40 16.72
N ILE A 761 23.05 12.30 17.46
CA ILE A 761 22.34 12.04 18.71
C ILE A 761 23.11 12.67 19.87
N THR A 762 22.40 13.44 20.70
CA THR A 762 22.96 14.18 21.84
C THR A 762 22.52 13.61 23.19
N ALA A 763 21.46 12.80 23.22
CA ALA A 763 21.06 12.01 24.37
C ALA A 763 20.32 10.75 23.94
N ALA A 764 20.55 9.64 24.65
CA ALA A 764 19.92 8.35 24.40
C ALA A 764 19.56 7.65 25.72
N LYS A 765 18.52 6.79 25.70
CA LYS A 765 18.12 5.93 26.80
C LYS A 765 17.75 4.54 26.30
N PHE A 766 18.46 3.52 26.77
CA PHE A 766 18.18 2.12 26.46
C PHE A 766 17.39 1.48 27.59
N VAL A 767 16.20 0.95 27.26
CA VAL A 767 15.23 0.42 28.21
C VAL A 767 14.89 -1.03 27.87
N LYS A 768 15.11 -1.96 28.81
CA LYS A 768 14.70 -3.37 28.69
C LYS A 768 13.22 -3.54 29.02
N SER A 769 12.53 -4.42 28.30
CA SER A 769 11.08 -4.69 28.43
C SER A 769 10.18 -3.44 28.50
N GLY A 770 10.49 -2.44 27.67
CA GLY A 770 9.76 -1.16 27.59
C GLY A 770 8.49 -1.20 26.74
N LEU A 771 8.27 -2.25 25.91
CA LEU A 771 7.07 -2.38 25.10
C LEU A 771 6.00 -3.28 25.76
N PRO A 772 4.70 -2.95 25.67
CA PRO A 772 3.59 -3.82 26.08
C PRO A 772 3.31 -4.97 25.10
N PHE A 773 4.17 -5.16 24.09
CA PHE A 773 4.05 -6.22 23.09
C PHE A 773 5.42 -6.59 22.51
N ARG A 774 5.47 -7.78 21.91
CA ARG A 774 6.52 -8.26 21.00
C ARG A 774 5.91 -8.47 19.61
N GLY A 775 6.76 -8.60 18.60
CA GLY A 775 6.34 -8.77 17.21
C GLY A 775 7.29 -9.70 16.47
N ALA A 776 6.88 -10.96 16.27
CA ALA A 776 7.66 -11.91 15.48
C ALA A 776 7.69 -11.46 14.01
N LEU A 777 8.85 -11.50 13.36
CA LEU A 777 9.00 -11.00 12.00
C LEU A 777 8.20 -11.86 11.01
N GLY A 778 7.20 -11.25 10.36
CA GLY A 778 6.39 -11.85 9.32
C GLY A 778 6.93 -11.53 7.92
N GLU A 779 6.03 -11.33 6.96
CA GLU A 779 6.41 -10.90 5.60
C GLU A 779 7.17 -9.56 5.58
N TYR A 780 8.38 -9.55 4.99
CA TYR A 780 9.03 -8.32 4.54
C TYR A 780 8.11 -7.51 3.60
N SER A 781 8.23 -6.18 3.62
CA SER A 781 7.53 -5.35 2.64
C SER A 781 8.12 -5.63 1.24
N PRO A 782 7.30 -5.82 0.19
CA PRO A 782 7.80 -6.07 -1.16
C PRO A 782 8.52 -4.85 -1.76
N TYR A 783 8.34 -3.67 -1.16
CA TYR A 783 9.06 -2.44 -1.48
C TYR A 783 10.38 -2.30 -0.73
N ASN A 784 10.84 -3.30 0.02
CA ASN A 784 12.10 -3.20 0.73
C ASN A 784 13.26 -3.02 -0.26
N PRO A 785 14.07 -1.97 -0.09
CA PRO A 785 15.25 -1.74 -0.91
C PRO A 785 16.39 -2.66 -0.47
N PRO A 786 17.42 -2.82 -1.34
CA PRO A 786 18.70 -3.35 -0.92
C PRO A 786 19.27 -2.56 0.26
N VAL A 787 19.93 -3.25 1.18
CA VAL A 787 20.70 -2.61 2.25
C VAL A 787 21.84 -1.81 1.61
N ARG A 788 22.03 -0.56 2.05
CA ARG A 788 23.17 0.26 1.66
C ARG A 788 24.16 0.29 2.81
N HIS A 789 25.42 0.04 2.48
CA HIS A 789 26.55 0.00 3.41
C HIS A 789 27.29 1.33 3.41
N LEU A 790 28.04 1.59 4.49
CA LEU A 790 28.97 2.71 4.53
C LEU A 790 30.15 2.44 3.59
N LEU A 791 30.75 3.48 3.00
CA LEU A 791 32.02 3.36 2.28
C LEU A 791 33.22 2.99 3.18
N SER A 792 33.02 2.94 4.50
CA SER A 792 33.98 2.42 5.49
C SER A 792 33.69 0.98 5.94
N GLU A 793 32.60 0.36 5.47
CA GLU A 793 32.25 -1.04 5.79
C GLU A 793 32.69 -2.04 4.71
N HIS A 794 32.97 -1.56 3.50
CA HIS A 794 33.42 -2.33 2.34
C HIS A 794 34.48 -1.50 1.60
N ASP A 795 35.49 -2.12 1.00
CA ASP A 795 36.61 -1.41 0.38
C ASP A 795 36.17 -0.41 -0.71
N ALA A 796 36.86 0.74 -0.75
CA ALA A 796 36.46 1.97 -1.44
C ALA A 796 36.61 1.92 -2.99
N HIS A 797 36.39 0.76 -3.61
CA HIS A 797 36.52 0.51 -5.05
C HIS A 797 35.27 0.86 -5.88
N ILE A 798 34.35 1.65 -5.31
CA ILE A 798 33.49 2.54 -6.11
C ILE A 798 34.12 3.93 -6.01
N ALA A 799 35.06 4.21 -6.91
CA ALA A 799 35.63 5.55 -7.08
C ALA A 799 34.52 6.57 -7.40
N ASP A 800 34.82 7.85 -7.14
CA ASP A 800 33.85 8.94 -7.09
C ASP A 800 32.81 8.93 -8.22
N ALA A 801 31.55 9.18 -7.84
CA ALA A 801 30.43 9.35 -8.76
C ALA A 801 30.54 10.62 -9.63
N SER A 802 31.65 11.37 -9.53
CA SER A 802 32.04 12.42 -10.46
C SER A 802 32.10 11.85 -11.88
N SER A 803 31.18 12.26 -12.73
CA SER A 803 31.05 11.75 -14.10
C SER A 803 32.35 11.97 -14.90
N ASN A 804 33.11 10.90 -15.13
CA ASN A 804 34.40 10.93 -15.84
C ASN A 804 34.32 11.31 -17.34
N GLY A 805 33.13 11.72 -17.82
CA GLY A 805 32.88 12.05 -19.22
C GLY A 805 32.98 10.85 -20.18
N ILE A 806 33.01 9.63 -19.65
CA ILE A 806 33.11 8.38 -20.41
C ILE A 806 31.71 7.85 -20.72
N THR A 807 31.47 7.52 -21.99
CA THR A 807 30.22 6.94 -22.49
C THR A 807 30.52 5.63 -23.22
N ALA A 808 29.76 4.59 -22.95
CA ALA A 808 29.83 3.29 -23.60
C ALA A 808 28.73 3.18 -24.67
N SER A 809 29.09 3.17 -25.95
CA SER A 809 28.16 3.03 -27.07
C SER A 809 28.06 1.56 -27.50
N LEU A 810 26.85 0.99 -27.51
CA LEU A 810 26.66 -0.43 -27.84
C LEU A 810 26.84 -0.70 -29.34
N THR A 811 27.93 -1.37 -29.73
CA THR A 811 28.25 -1.68 -31.14
C THR A 811 27.79 -3.08 -31.56
N LYS A 812 27.80 -4.08 -30.66
CA LYS A 812 27.50 -5.48 -30.99
C LYS A 812 26.72 -6.20 -29.88
N ARG A 813 25.81 -7.10 -30.26
CA ARG A 813 25.24 -8.14 -29.38
C ARG A 813 25.39 -9.51 -30.04
N GLU A 814 25.95 -10.47 -29.29
CA GLU A 814 26.05 -11.87 -29.65
C GLU A 814 25.16 -12.70 -28.71
N VAL A 815 24.21 -13.45 -29.25
CA VAL A 815 23.31 -14.31 -28.45
C VAL A 815 23.98 -15.67 -28.29
N LEU A 816 24.50 -15.98 -27.10
CA LEU A 816 25.24 -17.22 -26.85
C LEU A 816 24.30 -18.35 -26.40
N THR A 817 23.32 -18.04 -25.54
CA THR A 817 22.32 -19.02 -25.04
C THR A 817 20.93 -18.39 -24.96
N PRO A 818 19.86 -19.16 -24.69
CA PRO A 818 18.54 -18.61 -24.41
C PRO A 818 18.50 -17.64 -23.20
N SER A 819 19.53 -17.67 -22.34
CA SER A 819 19.63 -16.84 -21.14
C SER A 819 20.90 -15.99 -21.02
N ILE A 820 21.89 -16.16 -21.90
CA ILE A 820 23.20 -15.47 -21.85
C ILE A 820 23.49 -14.78 -23.19
N ASP A 821 24.01 -13.55 -23.12
CA ASP A 821 24.43 -12.73 -24.25
C ASP A 821 25.79 -12.08 -23.97
N ARG A 822 26.58 -11.84 -25.02
CA ARG A 822 27.75 -10.96 -25.00
C ARG A 822 27.41 -9.64 -25.69
N TYR A 823 27.89 -8.54 -25.13
CA TYR A 823 27.72 -7.18 -25.62
C TYR A 823 29.09 -6.54 -25.80
N THR A 824 29.35 -5.94 -26.97
CA THR A 824 30.52 -5.10 -27.20
C THR A 824 30.10 -3.64 -27.15
N PHE A 825 30.80 -2.85 -26.34
CA PHE A 825 30.66 -1.40 -26.27
C PHE A 825 31.96 -0.74 -26.73
N GLU A 826 31.86 0.35 -27.50
CA GLU A 826 32.96 1.26 -27.76
C GLU A 826 32.92 2.41 -26.76
N LEU A 827 34.04 2.70 -26.09
CA LEU A 827 34.16 3.77 -25.13
C LEU A 827 34.57 5.09 -25.80
N SER A 828 33.74 6.12 -25.68
CA SER A 828 34.10 7.50 -25.97
C SER A 828 34.36 8.27 -24.67
N SER A 829 35.26 9.24 -24.70
CA SER A 829 35.46 10.19 -23.59
C SER A 829 36.10 11.49 -24.08
N THR A 830 35.92 12.55 -23.31
CA THR A 830 36.63 13.83 -23.45
C THR A 830 37.98 13.85 -22.72
N GLN A 831 38.23 12.87 -21.84
CA GLN A 831 39.46 12.69 -21.10
C GLN A 831 40.17 11.39 -21.52
N PRO A 832 41.50 11.24 -21.28
CA PRO A 832 42.16 9.96 -21.47
C PRO A 832 41.51 8.89 -20.57
N ILE A 833 41.02 7.82 -21.19
CA ILE A 833 40.42 6.70 -20.47
C ILE A 833 41.55 5.94 -19.78
N ASN A 834 41.53 5.91 -18.44
CA ASN A 834 42.48 5.11 -17.66
C ASN A 834 42.36 3.62 -18.04
N ALA A 835 43.51 2.95 -18.13
CA ALA A 835 43.58 1.52 -18.41
C ALA A 835 42.77 0.71 -17.39
N TRP A 836 41.80 -0.09 -17.85
CA TRP A 836 41.22 -1.16 -17.05
C TRP A 836 42.07 -2.43 -17.21
N HIS A 837 42.24 -3.18 -16.13
CA HIS A 837 42.99 -4.43 -16.15
C HIS A 837 42.07 -5.64 -16.30
N ALA A 838 42.58 -6.73 -16.88
CA ALA A 838 41.86 -7.98 -16.97
C ALA A 838 41.45 -8.48 -15.57
N GLY A 839 40.17 -8.84 -15.43
CA GLY A 839 39.55 -9.20 -14.15
C GLY A 839 38.71 -8.09 -13.50
N GLN A 840 38.87 -6.82 -13.90
CA GLN A 840 38.05 -5.71 -13.38
C GLN A 840 36.61 -5.69 -13.92
N TYR A 841 35.71 -5.04 -13.19
CA TYR A 841 34.35 -4.72 -13.61
C TYR A 841 34.22 -3.29 -14.13
N ILE A 842 33.28 -3.07 -15.04
CA ILE A 842 32.79 -1.76 -15.47
C ILE A 842 31.45 -1.45 -14.77
N THR A 843 31.27 -0.21 -14.34
CA THR A 843 30.04 0.29 -13.72
C THR A 843 29.29 1.20 -14.68
N LEU A 844 28.07 0.82 -15.03
CA LEU A 844 27.25 1.46 -16.06
C LEU A 844 25.91 1.96 -15.48
N ASP A 845 25.48 3.15 -15.87
CA ASP A 845 24.19 3.74 -15.45
C ASP A 845 23.13 3.61 -16.55
N PHE A 846 22.07 2.84 -16.27
CA PHE A 846 20.94 2.66 -17.20
C PHE A 846 19.67 3.43 -16.77
N GLU A 847 19.73 4.32 -15.77
CA GLU A 847 18.55 5.03 -15.25
C GLU A 847 17.83 5.81 -16.37
N GLN A 848 18.55 6.50 -17.24
CA GLN A 848 17.96 7.33 -18.30
C GLN A 848 17.18 6.50 -19.37
N GLU A 849 17.62 5.26 -19.61
CA GLU A 849 17.07 4.37 -20.65
C GLU A 849 15.98 3.43 -20.11
N VAL A 850 16.12 2.96 -18.87
CA VAL A 850 15.30 1.90 -18.28
C VAL A 850 14.26 2.43 -17.29
N SER A 851 14.51 3.57 -16.64
CA SER A 851 13.59 4.13 -15.66
C SER A 851 12.27 4.55 -16.29
N SER A 852 11.16 4.23 -15.60
CA SER A 852 9.83 4.78 -15.92
C SER A 852 9.55 6.09 -15.18
N GLY A 853 10.57 6.71 -14.60
CA GLY A 853 10.44 7.84 -13.70
C GLY A 853 9.84 7.44 -12.34
N TYR A 854 9.41 8.44 -11.57
CA TYR A 854 8.76 8.18 -10.27
C TYR A 854 7.36 7.58 -10.44
N SER A 855 7.19 6.35 -9.95
CA SER A 855 5.86 5.86 -9.54
C SER A 855 5.73 5.88 -8.02
N HIS A 856 4.54 6.27 -7.53
CA HIS A 856 4.24 6.15 -6.11
C HIS A 856 4.09 4.69 -5.66
N MET A 857 3.48 3.83 -6.48
CA MET A 857 3.27 2.40 -6.20
C MET A 857 3.43 1.59 -7.50
N ALA A 858 4.00 0.40 -7.40
CA ALA A 858 4.29 -0.46 -8.54
C ALA A 858 3.93 -1.91 -8.19
N ASP A 859 2.65 -2.20 -8.03
CA ASP A 859 2.16 -3.50 -7.52
C ASP A 859 2.55 -4.71 -8.41
N HIS A 860 2.99 -4.45 -9.65
CA HIS A 860 3.43 -5.45 -10.64
C HIS A 860 4.94 -5.71 -10.63
N ASP A 861 5.74 -4.74 -10.16
CA ASP A 861 7.19 -4.84 -9.94
C ASP A 861 7.56 -3.91 -8.77
N PRO A 862 7.39 -4.36 -7.52
CA PRO A 862 7.62 -3.51 -6.35
C PRO A 862 9.07 -3.05 -6.17
N GLN A 863 10.03 -3.82 -6.68
CA GLN A 863 11.46 -3.55 -6.52
C GLN A 863 11.94 -2.44 -7.46
N SER A 864 11.36 -2.31 -8.66
CA SER A 864 11.67 -1.26 -9.64
C SER A 864 11.62 0.19 -9.09
N ILE A 865 10.88 0.44 -8.00
CA ILE A 865 10.80 1.76 -7.35
C ILE A 865 12.09 2.17 -6.64
N ASN A 866 12.92 1.20 -6.23
CA ASN A 866 14.17 1.44 -5.51
C ASN A 866 15.39 0.87 -6.27
N ASP A 867 15.19 0.41 -7.50
CA ASP A 867 16.28 0.07 -8.41
C ASP A 867 16.98 1.37 -8.83
N ASP A 868 18.30 1.41 -8.67
CA ASP A 868 19.12 2.52 -9.15
C ASP A 868 19.41 2.42 -10.65
N TYR A 869 19.10 1.28 -11.28
CA TYR A 869 19.45 0.87 -12.64
C TYR A 869 20.96 0.91 -12.95
N ILE A 870 21.80 1.17 -11.95
CA ILE A 870 23.26 1.10 -12.05
C ILE A 870 23.67 -0.37 -11.93
N ARG A 871 24.52 -0.85 -12.83
CA ARG A 871 24.99 -2.24 -12.83
C ARG A 871 26.50 -2.33 -13.02
N THR A 872 27.08 -3.23 -12.25
CA THR A 872 28.47 -3.65 -12.33
C THR A 872 28.51 -4.95 -13.13
N PHE A 873 29.39 -5.01 -14.13
CA PHE A 873 29.61 -6.20 -14.96
C PHE A 873 31.11 -6.42 -15.11
N THR A 874 31.61 -7.64 -14.89
CA THR A 874 33.01 -7.96 -15.20
C THR A 874 33.29 -7.69 -16.68
N VAL A 875 34.41 -7.04 -16.98
CA VAL A 875 34.92 -6.96 -18.35
C VAL A 875 35.41 -8.36 -18.73
N SER A 876 34.83 -8.89 -19.80
CA SER A 876 35.06 -10.25 -20.31
C SER A 876 35.99 -10.31 -21.52
N SER A 877 36.49 -9.16 -21.99
CA SER A 877 37.57 -9.04 -22.98
C SER A 877 38.91 -8.71 -22.31
N PRO A 878 40.04 -9.23 -22.81
CA PRO A 878 41.36 -8.70 -22.47
C PRO A 878 41.52 -7.24 -22.90
N GLN A 879 42.52 -6.53 -22.34
CA GLN A 879 42.82 -5.14 -22.68
C GLN A 879 43.76 -5.05 -23.90
N GLU A 880 43.21 -5.14 -25.12
CA GLU A 880 43.99 -5.22 -26.37
C GLU A 880 44.25 -3.85 -27.02
N ASN A 881 44.69 -2.84 -26.25
CA ASN A 881 44.90 -1.44 -26.70
C ASN A 881 43.70 -0.75 -27.39
N SER A 882 42.52 -1.38 -27.38
CA SER A 882 41.32 -0.92 -28.04
C SER A 882 40.43 -0.09 -27.09
N LYS A 883 39.47 0.63 -27.67
CA LYS A 883 38.38 1.26 -26.93
C LYS A 883 37.18 0.31 -26.73
N GLU A 884 37.32 -0.97 -27.08
CA GLU A 884 36.24 -1.94 -26.99
C GLU A 884 36.23 -2.66 -25.64
N VAL A 885 35.11 -2.58 -24.93
CA VAL A 885 34.83 -3.36 -23.72
C VAL A 885 33.73 -4.36 -24.03
N GLN A 886 34.00 -5.65 -23.78
CA GLN A 886 33.00 -6.71 -23.90
C GLN A 886 32.51 -7.14 -22.53
N ILE A 887 31.20 -7.18 -22.32
CA ILE A 887 30.57 -7.79 -21.13
C ILE A 887 29.75 -9.01 -21.56
N THR A 888 29.79 -10.08 -20.76
CA THR A 888 28.99 -11.29 -20.99
C THR A 888 28.06 -11.48 -19.81
N THR A 889 26.74 -11.45 -20.04
CA THR A 889 25.74 -11.29 -18.96
C THR A 889 24.66 -12.35 -19.04
N ARG A 890 24.11 -12.74 -17.89
CA ARG A 890 22.88 -13.54 -17.82
C ARG A 890 21.68 -12.60 -17.69
N LYS A 891 20.59 -12.95 -18.38
CA LYS A 891 19.30 -12.27 -18.36
C LYS A 891 18.63 -12.34 -16.97
N HIS A 892 18.98 -11.41 -16.08
CA HIS A 892 18.40 -11.16 -14.75
C HIS A 892 18.11 -9.66 -14.53
N GLY A 893 17.00 -9.33 -13.86
CA GLY A 893 16.59 -7.95 -13.60
C GLY A 893 16.21 -7.12 -14.84
N PRO A 894 15.85 -5.83 -14.67
CA PRO A 894 15.33 -5.00 -15.77
C PRO A 894 16.40 -4.61 -16.80
N VAL A 895 17.62 -4.29 -16.36
CA VAL A 895 18.73 -3.80 -17.23
C VAL A 895 19.13 -4.83 -18.29
N THR A 896 19.41 -6.08 -17.91
CA THR A 896 19.79 -7.11 -18.90
C THR A 896 18.60 -7.52 -19.78
N ASN A 897 17.36 -7.43 -19.26
CA ASN A 897 16.15 -7.61 -20.06
C ASN A 897 15.95 -6.49 -21.09
N PHE A 898 16.36 -5.25 -20.78
CA PHE A 898 16.41 -4.15 -21.73
C PHE A 898 17.47 -4.42 -22.80
N LEU A 899 18.71 -4.71 -22.41
CA LEU A 899 19.81 -5.06 -23.33
C LEU A 899 19.49 -6.26 -24.26
N ARG A 900 18.74 -7.28 -23.79
CA ARG A 900 18.27 -8.41 -24.62
C ARG A 900 17.22 -7.96 -25.66
N LYS A 901 16.38 -6.98 -25.32
CA LYS A 901 15.27 -6.48 -26.16
C LYS A 901 15.68 -5.34 -27.09
N HIS A 902 16.75 -4.61 -26.77
CA HIS A 902 17.22 -3.47 -27.55
C HIS A 902 17.46 -3.83 -29.02
N ASN A 903 17.29 -2.86 -29.92
CA ASN A 903 17.54 -3.02 -31.35
C ASN A 903 18.95 -2.50 -31.67
N PRO A 904 19.94 -3.35 -32.03
CA PRO A 904 21.31 -2.88 -32.29
C PRO A 904 21.47 -1.94 -33.49
N ARG A 905 20.39 -1.66 -34.25
CA ARG A 905 20.36 -0.60 -35.28
C ARG A 905 20.03 0.80 -34.72
N VAL A 906 19.68 0.89 -33.44
CA VAL A 906 19.44 2.15 -32.73
C VAL A 906 20.65 2.38 -31.82
N PRO A 907 21.39 3.50 -31.94
CA PRO A 907 22.46 3.84 -31.02
C PRO A 907 21.98 3.78 -29.57
N LEU A 908 22.85 3.31 -28.69
CA LEU A 908 22.59 3.22 -27.25
C LEU A 908 23.85 3.63 -26.52
N GLU A 909 23.82 4.81 -25.94
CA GLU A 909 24.94 5.46 -25.26
C GLU A 909 24.70 5.43 -23.76
N ILE A 910 25.52 4.69 -23.03
CA ILE A 910 25.37 4.43 -21.60
C ILE A 910 26.48 5.14 -20.83
N PRO A 911 26.17 6.04 -19.87
CA PRO A 911 27.19 6.66 -19.02
C PRO A 911 27.99 5.61 -18.23
N VAL A 912 29.32 5.74 -18.25
CA VAL A 912 30.23 4.92 -17.44
C VAL A 912 30.59 5.68 -16.19
N ILE A 913 30.28 5.11 -15.02
CA ILE A 913 30.65 5.68 -13.72
C ILE A 913 32.16 5.47 -13.49
N GLY A 914 32.62 4.23 -13.66
CA GLY A 914 34.04 3.89 -13.54
C GLY A 914 34.31 2.38 -13.61
N PHE A 915 35.60 2.02 -13.50
CA PHE A 915 36.08 0.65 -13.39
C PHE A 915 36.51 0.36 -11.94
N GLY A 916 36.38 -0.90 -11.51
CA GLY A 916 36.78 -1.35 -10.18
C GLY A 916 37.05 -2.85 -10.12
N GLY A 917 37.35 -3.37 -8.92
CA GLY A 917 37.74 -4.76 -8.69
C GLY A 917 39.14 -4.87 -8.09
N GLU A 918 39.30 -5.79 -7.14
CA GLU A 918 40.50 -5.94 -6.34
C GLU A 918 41.70 -6.41 -7.16
N GLU A 919 42.90 -5.88 -6.89
CA GLU A 919 44.14 -6.46 -7.40
C GLU A 919 44.36 -7.89 -6.85
N GLY A 920 43.80 -8.18 -5.67
CA GLY A 920 43.77 -9.49 -5.06
C GLY A 920 43.11 -10.57 -5.93
N PHE A 921 42.15 -10.21 -6.77
CA PHE A 921 41.41 -11.17 -7.62
C PHE A 921 42.08 -11.46 -8.97
N ARG A 922 43.25 -10.86 -9.24
CA ARG A 922 44.06 -11.19 -10.43
C ARG A 922 44.79 -12.52 -10.27
N ILE A 923 44.75 -13.35 -11.31
CA ILE A 923 45.46 -14.63 -11.41
C ILE A 923 46.96 -14.34 -11.66
N PRO A 924 47.90 -14.83 -10.83
CA PRO A 924 49.33 -14.64 -11.06
C PRO A 924 49.82 -15.21 -12.39
N LEU A 925 50.74 -14.50 -13.04
CA LEU A 925 51.36 -14.89 -14.32
C LEU A 925 52.69 -15.65 -14.14
N GLU A 926 53.06 -15.99 -12.91
CA GLU A 926 54.34 -16.64 -12.60
C GLU A 926 54.33 -18.14 -12.94
N SER A 927 55.18 -18.57 -13.88
CA SER A 927 55.28 -19.98 -14.30
C SER A 927 55.70 -20.95 -13.18
N ASN A 928 56.37 -20.44 -12.13
CA ASN A 928 56.78 -21.19 -10.94
C ASN A 928 55.95 -20.83 -9.68
N GLY A 929 54.83 -20.11 -9.85
CA GLY A 929 54.01 -19.59 -8.75
C GLY A 929 53.12 -20.63 -8.06
N SER A 930 52.34 -20.17 -7.08
CA SER A 930 51.27 -20.95 -6.44
C SER A 930 50.22 -21.44 -7.44
N GLN A 931 49.81 -22.72 -7.34
CA GLN A 931 48.72 -23.27 -8.16
C GLN A 931 47.43 -22.46 -7.97
N SER A 932 47.01 -21.78 -9.04
CA SER A 932 45.77 -21.01 -9.07
C SER A 932 44.60 -21.93 -9.43
N VAL A 933 43.55 -21.91 -8.63
CA VAL A 933 42.35 -22.74 -8.83
C VAL A 933 41.13 -21.83 -8.87
N PHE A 934 40.58 -21.62 -10.06
CA PHE A 934 39.40 -20.78 -10.26
C PHE A 934 38.14 -21.64 -10.22
N ILE A 935 37.14 -21.24 -9.43
CA ILE A 935 35.86 -21.94 -9.29
C ILE A 935 34.74 -21.01 -9.77
N ALA A 936 34.19 -21.32 -10.93
CA ALA A 936 33.22 -20.50 -11.65
C ALA A 936 31.83 -21.16 -11.71
N ALA A 937 30.75 -20.37 -11.70
CA ALA A 937 29.40 -20.89 -11.97
C ALA A 937 28.62 -20.01 -12.95
N GLY A 938 28.08 -20.61 -14.01
CA GLY A 938 27.33 -19.89 -15.02
C GLY A 938 28.19 -18.82 -15.71
N VAL A 939 27.75 -17.56 -15.63
CA VAL A 939 28.47 -16.40 -16.16
C VAL A 939 29.65 -15.95 -15.29
N GLY A 940 29.83 -16.49 -14.08
CA GLY A 940 31.03 -16.25 -13.25
C GLY A 940 32.36 -16.77 -13.84
N ILE A 941 32.35 -17.17 -15.11
CA ILE A 941 33.55 -17.35 -15.93
C ILE A 941 34.14 -16.01 -16.41
N THR A 942 33.38 -14.91 -16.37
CA THR A 942 33.80 -13.62 -16.97
C THR A 942 35.14 -13.07 -16.49
N PRO A 943 35.56 -13.17 -15.21
CA PRO A 943 36.91 -12.74 -14.80
C PRO A 943 38.02 -13.56 -15.45
N VAL A 944 37.75 -14.84 -15.76
CA VAL A 944 38.68 -15.75 -16.44
C VAL A 944 38.74 -15.45 -17.93
N LEU A 945 37.63 -15.06 -18.58
CA LEU A 945 37.62 -14.75 -20.02
C LEU A 945 38.62 -13.64 -20.40
N ALA A 946 38.74 -12.61 -19.57
CA ALA A 946 39.71 -11.53 -19.78
C ALA A 946 41.17 -11.92 -19.40
N GLN A 947 41.35 -12.80 -18.41
CA GLN A 947 42.68 -13.11 -17.84
C GLN A 947 43.36 -14.32 -18.48
N ALA A 948 42.59 -15.35 -18.86
CA ALA A 948 43.11 -16.63 -19.34
C ALA A 948 44.09 -16.54 -20.53
N PRO A 949 43.93 -15.65 -21.53
CA PRO A 949 44.91 -15.52 -22.61
C PRO A 949 46.33 -15.23 -22.08
N ALA A 950 46.47 -14.32 -21.12
CA ALA A 950 47.76 -13.99 -20.52
C ALA A 950 48.29 -15.12 -19.61
N VAL A 951 47.43 -15.70 -18.79
CA VAL A 951 47.77 -16.82 -17.86
C VAL A 951 48.31 -18.03 -18.64
N LEU A 952 47.63 -18.40 -19.73
CA LEU A 952 48.02 -19.52 -20.59
C LEU A 952 49.29 -19.21 -21.40
N GLN A 953 49.46 -17.98 -21.90
CA GLN A 953 50.67 -17.55 -22.60
C GLN A 953 51.92 -17.64 -21.71
N HIS A 954 51.82 -17.25 -20.44
CA HIS A 954 52.90 -17.34 -19.45
C HIS A 954 53.07 -18.75 -18.86
N LYS A 955 52.21 -19.71 -19.22
CA LYS A 955 52.18 -21.09 -18.70
C LYS A 955 52.10 -21.14 -17.17
N ALA A 956 51.38 -20.19 -16.56
CA ALA A 956 51.21 -20.13 -15.11
C ALA A 956 50.40 -21.34 -14.61
N PRO A 957 50.73 -21.94 -13.44
CA PRO A 957 49.98 -23.07 -12.89
C PRO A 957 48.51 -22.72 -12.61
N PHE A 958 47.60 -23.15 -13.49
CA PHE A 958 46.19 -22.76 -13.49
C PHE A 958 45.26 -23.95 -13.72
N ALA A 959 44.14 -23.99 -12.98
CA ALA A 959 43.08 -24.97 -13.12
C ALA A 959 41.71 -24.30 -12.96
N LEU A 960 40.74 -24.66 -13.81
CA LEU A 960 39.39 -24.12 -13.79
C LEU A 960 38.36 -25.22 -13.45
N LEU A 961 37.58 -25.00 -12.40
CA LEU A 961 36.41 -25.80 -12.03
C LEU A 961 35.14 -25.01 -12.37
N TRP A 962 34.54 -25.26 -13.52
CA TRP A 962 33.40 -24.47 -14.00
C TRP A 962 32.11 -25.28 -13.93
N THR A 963 31.06 -24.73 -13.32
CA THR A 963 29.73 -25.35 -13.25
C THR A 963 28.74 -24.66 -14.21
N LEU A 964 28.13 -25.42 -15.11
CA LEU A 964 27.11 -24.97 -16.04
C LEU A 964 25.81 -25.77 -15.94
N ARG A 965 24.74 -25.18 -16.50
CA ARG A 965 23.53 -25.89 -16.88
C ARG A 965 23.64 -26.40 -18.31
N TYR A 966 22.91 -27.48 -18.63
CA TYR A 966 22.84 -28.05 -19.98
C TYR A 966 22.45 -27.01 -21.05
N GLU A 967 21.48 -26.15 -20.71
CA GLU A 967 20.96 -25.07 -21.57
C GLU A 967 22.00 -23.97 -21.90
N ASP A 968 23.10 -23.91 -21.14
CA ASP A 968 24.17 -22.93 -21.31
C ASP A 968 25.48 -23.56 -21.85
N LEU A 969 25.51 -24.85 -22.22
CA LEU A 969 26.69 -25.49 -22.84
C LEU A 969 27.29 -24.74 -24.03
N PRO A 970 26.51 -24.07 -24.92
CA PRO A 970 27.09 -23.28 -26.02
C PRO A 970 28.02 -22.14 -25.57
N LEU A 971 27.89 -21.64 -24.32
CA LEU A 971 28.85 -20.68 -23.74
C LEU A 971 30.24 -21.32 -23.58
N ALA A 972 30.32 -22.61 -23.24
CA ALA A 972 31.58 -23.33 -23.15
C ALA A 972 32.22 -23.54 -24.53
N THR A 973 31.44 -23.92 -25.54
CA THR A 973 31.92 -24.08 -26.92
C THR A 973 32.46 -22.76 -27.51
N ASP A 974 31.74 -21.64 -27.34
CA ASP A 974 32.24 -20.29 -27.70
C ASP A 974 33.51 -19.91 -26.89
N THR A 975 33.54 -20.20 -25.59
CA THR A 975 34.69 -19.90 -24.73
C THR A 975 35.96 -20.65 -25.16
N PHE A 976 35.88 -21.97 -25.38
CA PHE A 976 37.03 -22.79 -25.76
C PHE A 976 37.49 -22.54 -27.20
N SER A 977 36.58 -22.18 -28.12
CA SER A 977 36.98 -21.78 -29.48
C SER A 977 37.70 -20.43 -29.53
N ARG A 978 37.42 -19.51 -28.59
CA ARG A 978 38.08 -18.20 -28.51
C ARG A 978 39.38 -18.19 -27.70
N ILE A 979 39.56 -19.09 -26.74
CA ILE A 979 40.73 -19.14 -25.86
C ILE A 979 41.42 -20.51 -25.97
N PRO A 980 42.33 -20.69 -26.96
CA PRO A 980 43.04 -21.95 -27.18
C PRO A 980 43.77 -22.44 -25.92
N GLY A 981 43.60 -23.73 -25.61
CA GLY A 981 44.23 -24.38 -24.45
C GLY A 981 43.47 -24.25 -23.13
N LEU A 982 42.43 -23.40 -23.04
CA LEU A 982 41.62 -23.26 -21.83
C LEU A 982 40.83 -24.54 -21.50
N SER A 983 40.42 -25.32 -22.50
CA SER A 983 39.75 -26.62 -22.30
C SER A 983 40.62 -27.62 -21.53
N ASN A 984 41.92 -27.71 -21.86
CA ASN A 984 42.88 -28.63 -21.26
C ASN A 984 43.06 -28.45 -19.74
N VAL A 985 42.86 -27.22 -19.24
CA VAL A 985 42.95 -26.87 -17.81
C VAL A 985 41.57 -26.85 -17.12
N THR A 986 40.49 -27.19 -17.83
CA THR A 986 39.11 -27.08 -17.33
C THR A 986 38.51 -28.45 -16.97
N THR A 987 37.93 -28.52 -15.76
CA THR A 987 36.94 -29.54 -15.38
C THR A 987 35.55 -28.89 -15.41
N LEU A 988 34.66 -29.36 -16.30
CA LEU A 988 33.33 -28.80 -16.51
C LEU A 988 32.25 -29.66 -15.84
N PHE A 989 31.55 -29.11 -14.85
CA PHE A 989 30.45 -29.75 -14.14
C PHE A 989 29.11 -29.38 -14.77
N VAL A 990 28.39 -30.36 -15.32
CA VAL A 990 27.16 -30.14 -16.10
C VAL A 990 25.92 -30.62 -15.35
N THR A 991 24.90 -29.75 -15.31
CA THR A 991 23.66 -29.97 -14.55
C THR A 991 22.41 -29.76 -15.41
N GLY A 992 21.36 -30.56 -15.23
CA GLY A 992 20.08 -30.42 -15.93
C GLY A 992 19.60 -31.68 -16.65
N GLN A 993 18.55 -31.52 -17.46
CA GLN A 993 17.89 -32.57 -18.24
C GLN A 993 18.65 -32.82 -19.57
N ARG A 994 18.50 -34.01 -20.19
CA ARG A 994 19.50 -34.60 -21.10
C ARG A 994 18.98 -34.84 -22.52
N ASP A 995 18.30 -33.86 -23.10
CA ASP A 995 17.44 -34.10 -24.27
C ASP A 995 18.12 -33.82 -25.63
N LYS A 996 19.43 -33.52 -25.66
CA LYS A 996 20.24 -33.24 -26.86
C LYS A 996 21.71 -33.65 -26.68
N VAL A 997 22.05 -34.92 -26.90
CA VAL A 997 23.37 -35.51 -26.57
C VAL A 997 24.53 -34.75 -27.24
N ASP A 998 24.35 -34.36 -28.49
CA ASP A 998 25.31 -33.73 -29.40
C ASP A 998 26.17 -32.64 -28.76
N LEU A 999 25.56 -31.73 -27.97
CA LEU A 999 26.25 -30.61 -27.32
C LEU A 999 27.24 -31.02 -26.21
N LEU A 1000 27.15 -32.23 -25.68
CA LEU A 1000 28.18 -32.77 -24.78
C LEU A 1000 29.38 -33.31 -25.56
N GLU A 1001 29.14 -33.91 -26.73
CA GLU A 1001 30.20 -34.49 -27.56
C GLU A 1001 31.09 -33.39 -28.15
N GLU A 1002 30.54 -32.26 -28.57
CA GLU A 1002 31.32 -31.07 -28.98
C GLU A 1002 32.30 -30.60 -27.90
N VAL A 1003 31.86 -30.56 -26.63
CA VAL A 1003 32.66 -30.05 -25.51
C VAL A 1003 33.68 -31.09 -25.01
N GLU A 1004 33.36 -32.38 -25.12
CA GLU A 1004 34.30 -33.48 -24.87
C GLU A 1004 35.36 -33.59 -25.98
N GLN A 1005 34.99 -33.37 -27.25
CA GLN A 1005 35.92 -33.27 -28.38
C GLN A 1005 36.89 -32.08 -28.26
N ALA A 1006 36.50 -30.99 -27.61
CA ALA A 1006 37.38 -29.85 -27.31
C ALA A 1006 38.50 -30.16 -26.29
N GLY A 1007 38.58 -31.40 -25.75
CA GLY A 1007 39.59 -31.83 -24.78
C GLY A 1007 39.24 -31.54 -23.31
N THR A 1008 38.02 -31.07 -23.03
CA THR A 1008 37.58 -30.69 -21.68
C THR A 1008 37.20 -31.92 -20.85
N ARG A 1009 37.61 -31.98 -19.58
CA ARG A 1009 37.12 -33.02 -18.66
C ARG A 1009 35.69 -32.71 -18.20
N VAL A 1010 34.70 -33.32 -18.84
CA VAL A 1010 33.28 -33.14 -18.48
C VAL A 1010 32.84 -34.10 -17.37
N VAL A 1011 32.14 -33.57 -16.37
CA VAL A 1011 31.62 -34.29 -15.19
C VAL A 1011 30.11 -34.05 -15.11
N LYS A 1012 29.31 -35.10 -15.33
CA LYS A 1012 27.85 -34.99 -15.54
C LYS A 1012 27.05 -35.00 -14.22
N ARG A 1013 27.54 -34.23 -13.22
CA ARG A 1013 26.93 -33.96 -11.89
C ARG A 1013 27.30 -32.55 -11.39
N ARG A 1014 26.70 -32.13 -10.25
CA ARG A 1014 27.16 -30.93 -9.50
C ARG A 1014 28.56 -31.15 -8.94
N ILE A 1015 29.30 -30.06 -8.74
CA ILE A 1015 30.56 -30.03 -7.97
C ILE A 1015 30.31 -30.39 -6.50
N THR A 1016 31.28 -31.05 -5.87
CA THR A 1016 31.30 -31.51 -4.47
C THR A 1016 32.66 -31.22 -3.83
N ALA A 1017 32.76 -31.30 -2.49
CA ALA A 1017 34.00 -31.03 -1.77
C ALA A 1017 35.20 -31.83 -2.32
N ASP A 1018 35.02 -33.12 -2.60
CA ASP A 1018 36.03 -34.04 -3.17
C ASP A 1018 36.69 -33.53 -4.46
N ASP A 1019 35.98 -32.74 -5.28
CA ASP A 1019 36.52 -32.17 -6.53
C ASP A 1019 37.55 -31.07 -6.29
N VAL A 1020 37.49 -30.45 -5.10
CA VAL A 1020 38.28 -29.32 -4.64
C VAL A 1020 39.38 -29.80 -3.68
N GLU A 1021 39.09 -30.81 -2.87
CA GLU A 1021 40.00 -31.42 -1.87
C GLU A 1021 41.37 -31.79 -2.47
N ARG A 1022 41.37 -32.30 -3.71
CA ARG A 1022 42.59 -32.66 -4.48
C ARG A 1022 43.57 -31.51 -4.76
N PHE A 1023 43.21 -30.26 -4.48
CA PHE A 1023 44.08 -29.09 -4.62
C PHE A 1023 44.53 -28.48 -3.28
N LYS A 1024 43.97 -28.95 -2.15
CA LYS A 1024 44.32 -28.44 -0.81
C LYS A 1024 45.76 -28.73 -0.42
N GLY A 1025 46.31 -27.89 0.45
CA GLY A 1025 47.67 -28.03 0.99
C GLY A 1025 48.82 -27.82 -0.01
N GLN A 1026 48.55 -27.68 -1.31
CA GLN A 1026 49.56 -27.54 -2.37
C GLN A 1026 50.06 -26.10 -2.55
N ASN A 1027 50.02 -25.27 -1.50
CA ASN A 1027 50.17 -23.81 -1.55
C ASN A 1027 49.27 -23.18 -2.64
N ALA A 1028 48.06 -23.73 -2.83
CA ALA A 1028 47.13 -23.27 -3.85
C ALA A 1028 46.49 -21.93 -3.46
N ARG A 1029 46.04 -21.17 -4.46
CA ARG A 1029 45.23 -19.96 -4.30
C ARG A 1029 43.90 -20.15 -5.01
N PHE A 1030 42.82 -20.11 -4.26
CA PHE A 1030 41.46 -20.32 -4.75
C PHE A 1030 40.81 -18.97 -5.10
N PHE A 1031 40.21 -18.90 -6.28
CA PHE A 1031 39.49 -17.73 -6.78
C PHE A 1031 38.04 -18.14 -7.05
N LEU A 1032 37.06 -17.57 -6.35
CA LEU A 1032 35.66 -17.97 -6.46
C LEU A 1032 34.82 -16.88 -7.13
N CYS A 1033 34.05 -17.26 -8.15
CA CYS A 1033 33.05 -16.41 -8.80
C CYS A 1033 31.79 -17.24 -9.09
N THR A 1034 30.89 -17.30 -8.11
CA THR A 1034 29.73 -18.20 -8.14
C THR A 1034 28.48 -17.53 -7.56
N ALA A 1035 27.31 -18.13 -7.74
CA ALA A 1035 26.08 -17.66 -7.10
C ALA A 1035 26.14 -17.89 -5.57
N PRO A 1036 25.53 -17.02 -4.72
CA PRO A 1036 25.68 -17.05 -3.26
C PRO A 1036 25.50 -18.42 -2.59
N ALA A 1037 24.55 -19.24 -3.06
CA ALA A 1037 24.29 -20.56 -2.50
C ALA A 1037 25.38 -21.63 -2.79
N LEU A 1038 26.27 -21.38 -3.76
CA LEU A 1038 27.49 -22.17 -3.97
C LEU A 1038 28.69 -21.51 -3.29
N LEU A 1039 28.76 -20.18 -3.25
CA LEU A 1039 29.81 -19.43 -2.54
C LEU A 1039 29.84 -19.84 -1.04
N ALA A 1040 28.71 -19.77 -0.35
CA ALA A 1040 28.59 -20.18 1.05
C ALA A 1040 28.92 -21.67 1.31
N ALA A 1041 28.77 -22.53 0.30
CA ALA A 1041 29.20 -23.93 0.39
C ALA A 1041 30.72 -24.05 0.22
N LEU A 1042 31.31 -23.31 -0.72
CA LEU A 1042 32.75 -23.27 -0.98
C LEU A 1042 33.54 -22.67 0.19
N GLU A 1043 33.02 -21.62 0.85
CA GLU A 1043 33.61 -21.09 2.09
C GLU A 1043 33.74 -22.17 3.18
N GLY A 1044 32.70 -22.99 3.35
CA GLY A 1044 32.73 -24.14 4.27
C GLY A 1044 33.67 -25.27 3.82
N TRP A 1045 33.82 -25.48 2.51
CA TRP A 1045 34.73 -26.52 1.97
C TRP A 1045 36.20 -26.10 1.98
N LEU A 1046 36.49 -24.80 1.87
CA LEU A 1046 37.85 -24.22 1.76
C LEU A 1046 38.36 -23.59 3.06
N LEU A 1047 37.75 -23.91 4.20
CA LEU A 1047 38.14 -23.40 5.51
C LEU A 1047 39.63 -23.68 5.81
N GLY A 1048 40.44 -22.61 5.87
CA GLY A 1048 41.88 -22.66 6.13
C GLY A 1048 42.78 -22.49 4.89
N GLU A 1049 42.21 -22.46 3.68
CA GLU A 1049 42.96 -22.23 2.44
C GLU A 1049 43.04 -20.74 2.05
N LYS A 1050 43.95 -20.38 1.12
CA LYS A 1050 44.06 -19.02 0.57
C LYS A 1050 42.95 -18.77 -0.45
N VAL A 1051 41.82 -18.24 0.01
CA VAL A 1051 40.64 -17.93 -0.82
C VAL A 1051 40.55 -16.43 -1.11
N VAL A 1052 40.18 -16.08 -2.35
CA VAL A 1052 39.69 -14.75 -2.76
C VAL A 1052 38.37 -14.97 -3.51
N TRP A 1053 37.38 -14.09 -3.37
CA TRP A 1053 36.09 -14.25 -4.02
C TRP A 1053 35.45 -12.93 -4.42
N GLU A 1054 34.65 -12.96 -5.48
CA GLU A 1054 33.71 -11.89 -5.86
C GLU A 1054 32.29 -12.44 -5.80
N ASP A 1055 31.38 -11.77 -5.08
CA ASP A 1055 29.95 -12.13 -5.07
C ASP A 1055 29.20 -11.45 -6.21
N PHE A 1056 28.36 -12.24 -6.88
CA PHE A 1056 27.46 -11.81 -7.95
C PHE A 1056 26.00 -12.05 -7.54
N GLY A 1057 25.60 -11.45 -6.41
CA GLY A 1057 24.21 -11.32 -5.99
C GLY A 1057 23.39 -10.44 -6.96
N TYR A 1058 22.73 -11.08 -7.93
CA TYR A 1058 21.94 -10.47 -9.02
C TYR A 1058 20.48 -10.13 -8.67
#